data_AF-A0A7K6LYU8-F1
#
_entry.id   AF-A0A7K6LYU8-F1
#
_cell.length_a   1.000
_cell.length_b   1.000
_cell.length_c   1.000
_cell.angle_alpha   90.00
_cell.angle_beta   90.00
_cell.angle_gamma   90.00
#
_symmetry.space_group_name_H-M   'P 1'
#
loop_
_entity.id
_entity.type
_entity.pdbx_description
1 polymer ?
#
loop_
_entity_poly.entity_id
_entity_poly.type
_entity_poly.pdbx_seq_one_letter_code
_entity_poly.pdbx_strand_id
1 'polypeptide(L)'
;MGDQIQLIVEKLNQEPFRKNYNLISFDSLEPLQLLQLLSDVLGEIDPKHAVDIREELPEQTAKRMLNLLGILKYKPPGPVSDLSAFRQGLVTGSKAVIHPVLHWLLQRTNELRTRAYLARFLVKLEVPAEFLQDDTVADFNKQYEELMEAFKNLHKEHEQLKISGLSTAEIRRDISAMEEEKDQLAKRVERLKKRVETVQNHQRMLEIARQLRLEKEREESLAQQKQEQKSQLFQAEQRLQRAQVQLKEMQHMVADSKPESLMKKLEEEINFNSYLVTEKIPREMESKKTSVYFLQKVAAEPAMTQADLTALESELDEVNAQINQLTEKRMIKYEPADSQFSMYRQQASIISRKKEAKAEELQAAKEEMSSLERQMEQKRSQAHELEGSDVLTEDELKRYVSQLRSKSALYKKKRVEMGEIAAECGILQRTEELLRQRHEAVQQQLQAIEEKKGISGYSYTQEELERVSAVKSEMDEVKGQTLDNMSEMVKKLNAMVAEKKASLAPVIKELRQLRQNCQELTQECDEKKIQYDSCTAGLETNRSALEQEVKGLLEECAQEESNYRYINCMKRNLEIQLQRAKEEMKACVSPDPQERRRALREQYTRIILEQENLGKKLREKQKVVRESHGSNMKQMKMWQDFEQLMECKRDCFLKQQNQVAIGQIIQEGGKDRLVL
;
A
#
# COMPACT_ATOMS: atom_id res chain seq x y z
N MET A 1 40.64 -0.14 -39.23
CA MET A 1 42.10 0.05 -39.04
C MET A 1 42.39 1.13 -37.99
N GLY A 2 41.88 2.37 -38.13
CA GLY A 2 42.11 3.45 -37.15
C GLY A 2 41.66 3.09 -35.71
N ASP A 3 40.43 2.62 -35.55
CA ASP A 3 39.86 2.26 -34.23
C ASP A 3 40.60 1.07 -33.58
N GLN A 4 41.12 0.14 -34.39
CA GLN A 4 41.89 -1.01 -33.89
C GLN A 4 43.24 -0.56 -33.31
N ILE A 5 43.91 0.37 -33.98
CA ILE A 5 45.19 0.93 -33.52
C ILE A 5 44.97 1.84 -32.31
N GLN A 6 43.90 2.65 -32.28
CA GLN A 6 43.53 3.44 -31.11
C GLN A 6 43.32 2.57 -29.87
N LEU A 7 42.57 1.48 -29.99
CA LEU A 7 42.33 0.55 -28.88
C LEU A 7 43.62 -0.15 -28.42
N ILE A 8 44.49 -0.54 -29.35
CA ILE A 8 45.80 -1.14 -29.01
C ILE A 8 46.65 -0.16 -28.22
N VAL A 9 46.76 1.10 -28.68
CA VAL A 9 47.55 2.14 -28.02
C VAL A 9 46.99 2.47 -26.63
N GLU A 10 45.67 2.61 -26.50
CA GLU A 10 45.01 2.84 -25.21
C GLU A 10 45.30 1.72 -24.21
N LYS A 11 45.20 0.46 -24.65
CA LYS A 11 45.44 -0.72 -23.80
C LYS A 11 46.92 -0.95 -23.46
N LEU A 12 47.84 -0.60 -24.35
CA LEU A 12 49.29 -0.65 -24.08
C LEU A 12 49.76 0.46 -23.13
N ASN A 13 49.00 1.56 -23.02
CA ASN A 13 49.28 2.66 -22.08
C ASN A 13 48.68 2.40 -20.69
N GLN A 14 47.66 1.57 -20.59
CA GLN A 14 47.08 1.11 -19.32
C GLN A 14 48.00 0.10 -18.60
N GLU A 15 47.76 -0.14 -17.31
CA GLU A 15 48.39 -1.25 -16.57
C GLU A 15 47.96 -2.58 -17.20
N PRO A 16 48.84 -3.57 -17.41
CA PRO A 16 50.19 -3.75 -16.86
C PRO A 16 51.38 -3.27 -17.73
N PHE A 17 51.15 -2.77 -18.95
CA PHE A 17 52.23 -2.54 -19.94
C PHE A 17 52.91 -1.16 -19.85
N ARG A 18 52.16 -0.09 -19.51
CA ARG A 18 52.65 1.29 -19.28
C ARG A 18 53.68 1.81 -20.32
N LYS A 19 53.47 1.55 -21.62
CA LYS A 19 54.47 1.86 -22.67
C LYS A 19 54.38 3.26 -23.30
N ASN A 20 53.42 4.10 -22.88
CA ASN A 20 53.25 5.52 -23.27
C ASN A 20 53.41 5.81 -24.79
N TYR A 21 52.81 4.98 -25.64
CA TYR A 21 52.82 5.20 -27.09
C TYR A 21 51.76 6.23 -27.51
N ASN A 22 52.11 7.04 -28.51
CA ASN A 22 51.19 7.80 -29.35
C ASN A 22 50.86 7.01 -30.64
N LEU A 23 49.74 7.33 -31.30
CA LEU A 23 49.31 6.70 -32.56
C LEU A 23 50.41 6.68 -33.64
N ILE A 24 51.17 7.78 -33.75
CA ILE A 24 52.25 7.93 -34.72
C ILE A 24 53.47 7.09 -34.32
N SER A 25 53.84 7.10 -33.03
CA SER A 25 54.98 6.32 -32.54
C SER A 25 54.74 4.82 -32.57
N PHE A 26 53.48 4.37 -32.44
CA PHE A 26 53.12 2.95 -32.56
C PHE A 26 53.11 2.51 -34.03
N ASP A 27 52.60 3.32 -34.96
CA ASP A 27 52.64 2.98 -36.38
C ASP A 27 54.07 3.08 -36.96
N SER A 28 54.98 3.87 -36.37
CA SER A 28 56.38 3.91 -36.80
C SER A 28 57.24 2.73 -36.33
N LEU A 29 56.68 1.77 -35.57
CA LEU A 29 57.46 0.65 -35.02
C LEU A 29 57.99 -0.28 -36.11
N GLU A 30 59.26 -0.65 -35.97
CA GLU A 30 59.92 -1.61 -36.86
C GLU A 30 59.39 -3.04 -36.64
N PRO A 31 59.44 -3.93 -37.66
CA PRO A 31 58.92 -5.30 -37.55
C PRO A 31 59.48 -6.10 -36.35
N LEU A 32 60.76 -5.92 -36.02
CA LEU A 32 61.39 -6.57 -34.86
C LEU A 32 60.86 -6.02 -33.53
N GLN A 33 60.63 -4.71 -33.45
CA GLN A 33 60.07 -4.07 -32.26
C GLN A 33 58.60 -4.46 -32.05
N LEU A 34 57.85 -4.60 -33.15
CA LEU A 34 56.45 -5.04 -33.13
C LEU A 34 56.31 -6.51 -32.71
N LEU A 35 57.25 -7.36 -33.15
CA LEU A 35 57.35 -8.73 -32.66
C LEU A 35 57.71 -8.77 -31.17
N GLN A 36 58.66 -7.93 -30.71
CA GLN A 36 59.02 -7.87 -29.29
C GLN A 36 57.82 -7.44 -28.45
N LEU A 37 57.05 -6.45 -28.92
CA LEU A 37 55.80 -6.04 -28.29
C LEU A 37 54.78 -7.17 -28.20
N LEU A 38 54.67 -7.99 -29.25
CA LEU A 38 53.83 -9.18 -29.21
C LEU A 38 54.36 -10.23 -28.20
N SER A 39 55.68 -10.44 -28.12
CA SER A 39 56.31 -11.32 -27.14
C SER A 39 56.06 -10.83 -25.71
N ASP A 40 56.18 -9.53 -25.46
CA ASP A 40 55.93 -8.92 -24.14
C ASP A 40 54.46 -9.05 -23.74
N VAL A 41 53.53 -8.85 -24.69
CA VAL A 41 52.09 -9.05 -24.46
C VAL A 41 51.77 -10.53 -24.18
N LEU A 42 52.41 -11.45 -24.88
CA LEU A 42 52.28 -12.88 -24.63
C LEU A 42 52.95 -13.31 -23.31
N GLY A 43 54.05 -12.68 -22.91
CA GLY A 43 54.76 -12.90 -21.66
C GLY A 43 53.94 -12.48 -20.43
N GLU A 44 53.13 -11.43 -20.57
CA GLU A 44 52.19 -11.01 -19.51
C GLU A 44 51.01 -11.99 -19.36
N ILE A 45 50.64 -12.69 -20.44
CA ILE A 45 49.60 -13.73 -20.45
C ILE A 45 50.14 -15.05 -19.88
N ASP A 46 51.34 -15.47 -20.30
CA ASP A 46 52.07 -16.63 -19.78
C ASP A 46 53.55 -16.30 -19.55
N PRO A 47 54.01 -16.23 -18.28
CA PRO A 47 55.39 -15.89 -17.94
C PRO A 47 56.47 -16.75 -18.61
N LYS A 48 56.14 -17.97 -19.04
CA LYS A 48 57.07 -18.85 -19.77
C LYS A 48 57.48 -18.32 -21.15
N HIS A 49 56.76 -17.34 -21.68
CA HIS A 49 56.93 -16.82 -23.02
C HIS A 49 57.53 -15.40 -23.05
N ALA A 50 57.94 -14.86 -21.89
CA ALA A 50 58.70 -13.63 -21.78
C ALA A 50 60.16 -13.85 -22.22
N VAL A 51 60.37 -13.82 -23.54
CA VAL A 51 61.68 -14.03 -24.17
C VAL A 51 62.02 -12.82 -25.04
N ASP A 52 63.27 -12.36 -24.99
CA ASP A 52 63.80 -11.38 -25.92
C ASP A 52 64.03 -12.05 -27.29
N ILE A 53 63.40 -11.51 -28.32
CA ILE A 53 63.41 -12.09 -29.68
C ILE A 53 64.81 -12.06 -30.30
N ARG A 54 65.73 -11.27 -29.76
CA ARG A 54 67.14 -11.24 -30.19
C ARG A 54 67.90 -12.53 -29.85
N GLU A 55 67.42 -13.32 -28.89
CA GLU A 55 68.07 -14.55 -28.44
C GLU A 55 67.56 -15.80 -29.19
N GLU A 56 66.44 -15.70 -29.92
CA GLU A 56 65.80 -16.82 -30.64
C GLU A 56 65.95 -16.70 -32.16
N LEU A 57 66.04 -17.84 -32.86
CA LEU A 57 65.91 -17.85 -34.32
C LEU A 57 64.49 -17.41 -34.73
N PRO A 58 64.31 -16.63 -35.82
CA PRO A 58 62.99 -16.14 -36.24
C PRO A 58 61.95 -17.25 -36.45
N GLU A 59 62.38 -18.42 -36.95
CA GLU A 59 61.51 -19.58 -37.15
C GLU A 59 61.10 -20.25 -35.83
N GLN A 60 61.99 -20.27 -34.83
CA GLN A 60 61.72 -20.82 -33.50
C GLN A 60 60.76 -19.90 -32.73
N THR A 61 60.95 -18.58 -32.83
CA THR A 61 60.06 -17.56 -32.28
C THR A 61 58.65 -17.70 -32.85
N ALA A 62 58.53 -17.81 -34.18
CA ALA A 62 57.25 -18.00 -34.84
C ALA A 62 56.56 -19.31 -34.43
N LYS A 63 57.32 -20.42 -34.31
CA LYS A 63 56.76 -21.70 -33.84
C LYS A 63 56.27 -21.63 -32.41
N ARG A 64 57.01 -20.97 -31.51
CA ARG A 64 56.63 -20.74 -30.11
C ARG A 64 55.35 -19.90 -30.01
N MET A 65 55.32 -18.75 -30.68
CA MET A 65 54.14 -17.87 -30.71
C MET A 65 52.92 -18.56 -31.34
N LEU A 66 53.10 -19.37 -32.39
CA LEU A 66 52.00 -20.14 -33.01
C LEU A 66 51.44 -21.22 -32.10
N ASN A 67 52.31 -21.94 -31.37
CA ASN A 67 51.86 -22.94 -30.41
C ASN A 67 51.03 -22.29 -29.30
N LEU A 68 51.47 -21.15 -28.77
CA LEU A 68 50.74 -20.41 -27.75
C LEU A 68 49.42 -19.84 -28.29
N LEU A 69 49.42 -19.23 -29.48
CA LEU A 69 48.19 -18.76 -30.14
C LEU A 69 47.22 -19.92 -30.42
N GLY A 70 47.73 -21.12 -30.71
CA GLY A 70 46.94 -22.36 -30.85
C GLY A 70 46.29 -22.79 -29.53
N ILE A 71 47.03 -22.75 -28.41
CA ILE A 71 46.51 -23.02 -27.06
C ILE A 71 45.42 -22.00 -26.67
N LEU A 72 45.66 -20.72 -26.99
CA LEU A 72 44.71 -19.64 -26.80
C LEU A 72 43.49 -19.73 -27.75
N LYS A 73 43.54 -20.64 -28.74
CA LYS A 73 42.55 -20.83 -29.82
C LYS A 73 42.27 -19.55 -30.63
N TYR A 74 43.33 -18.80 -30.93
CA TYR A 74 43.25 -17.71 -31.89
C TYR A 74 42.97 -18.28 -33.29
N LYS A 75 41.97 -17.74 -33.97
CA LYS A 75 41.70 -18.03 -35.38
C LYS A 75 42.12 -16.82 -36.21
N PRO A 76 43.12 -16.94 -37.11
CA PRO A 76 43.53 -15.82 -37.93
C PRO A 76 42.37 -15.36 -38.83
N PRO A 77 42.18 -14.05 -39.02
CA PRO A 77 41.14 -13.52 -39.92
C PRO A 77 41.55 -13.79 -41.38
N GLY A 78 41.09 -14.91 -41.94
CA GLY A 78 41.32 -15.30 -43.34
C GLY A 78 40.87 -16.74 -43.66
N PRO A 79 40.71 -17.11 -44.94
CA PRO A 79 40.44 -18.49 -45.36
C PRO A 79 41.61 -19.43 -45.01
N VAL A 80 41.32 -20.72 -44.80
CA VAL A 80 42.26 -21.75 -44.29
C VAL A 80 43.53 -21.94 -45.15
N SER A 81 43.54 -21.45 -46.40
CA SER A 81 44.71 -21.43 -47.29
C SER A 81 45.85 -20.50 -46.85
N ASP A 82 45.59 -19.54 -45.96
CA ASP A 82 46.57 -18.52 -45.57
C ASP A 82 47.46 -18.93 -44.37
N LEU A 83 47.41 -20.19 -43.89
CA LEU A 83 48.24 -20.63 -42.76
C LEU A 83 49.74 -20.57 -43.04
N SER A 84 50.16 -20.76 -44.30
CA SER A 84 51.55 -20.58 -44.73
C SER A 84 51.93 -19.09 -44.79
N ALA A 85 51.04 -18.25 -45.31
CA ALA A 85 51.21 -16.80 -45.37
C ALA A 85 51.19 -16.16 -43.97
N PHE A 86 50.42 -16.70 -43.02
CA PHE A 86 50.38 -16.28 -41.63
C PHE A 86 51.67 -16.65 -40.89
N ARG A 87 52.22 -17.86 -41.14
CA ARG A 87 53.55 -18.26 -40.66
C ARG A 87 54.63 -17.32 -41.19
N GLN A 88 54.62 -17.03 -42.49
CA GLN A 88 55.56 -16.11 -43.11
C GLN A 88 55.39 -14.66 -42.59
N GLY A 89 54.15 -14.22 -42.35
CA GLY A 89 53.83 -12.92 -41.77
C GLY A 89 54.30 -12.76 -40.32
N LEU A 90 54.29 -13.83 -39.54
CA LEU A 90 54.81 -13.85 -38.17
C LEU A 90 56.34 -13.89 -38.14
N VAL A 91 56.99 -14.57 -39.08
CA VAL A 91 58.45 -14.56 -39.24
C VAL A 91 58.97 -13.20 -39.71
N THR A 92 58.24 -12.53 -40.61
CA THR A 92 58.62 -11.23 -41.19
C THR A 92 58.19 -10.02 -40.36
N GLY A 93 57.32 -10.21 -39.36
CA GLY A 93 56.82 -9.13 -38.51
C GLY A 93 55.82 -8.21 -39.20
N SER A 94 54.94 -8.74 -40.06
CA SER A 94 54.06 -7.92 -40.87
C SER A 94 52.94 -7.25 -40.06
N LYS A 95 52.76 -5.94 -40.25
CA LYS A 95 51.74 -5.15 -39.53
C LYS A 95 50.31 -5.66 -39.76
N ALA A 96 50.03 -6.18 -40.96
CA ALA A 96 48.74 -6.73 -41.34
C ALA A 96 48.35 -7.98 -40.52
N VAL A 97 49.34 -8.72 -40.01
CA VAL A 97 49.14 -9.93 -39.21
C VAL A 97 49.21 -9.63 -37.72
N ILE A 98 50.14 -8.79 -37.28
CA ILE A 98 50.36 -8.53 -35.85
C ILE A 98 49.30 -7.58 -35.26
N HIS A 99 48.84 -6.55 -35.99
CA HIS A 99 47.82 -5.63 -35.45
C HIS A 99 46.50 -6.36 -35.09
N PRO A 100 45.95 -7.25 -35.93
CA PRO A 100 44.77 -8.04 -35.55
C PRO A 100 45.02 -9.00 -34.37
N VAL A 101 46.23 -9.55 -34.25
CA VAL A 101 46.60 -10.42 -33.13
C VAL A 101 46.67 -9.61 -31.83
N LEU A 102 47.37 -8.48 -31.82
CA LEU A 102 47.47 -7.58 -30.67
C LEU A 102 46.10 -7.05 -30.25
N HIS A 103 45.27 -6.65 -31.21
CA HIS A 103 43.91 -6.21 -30.94
C HIS A 103 43.10 -7.30 -30.20
N TRP A 104 43.19 -8.55 -30.66
CA TRP A 104 42.49 -9.67 -30.05
C TRP A 104 43.03 -10.03 -28.65
N LEU A 105 44.35 -10.05 -28.49
CA LEU A 105 45.00 -10.34 -27.21
C LEU A 105 44.66 -9.26 -26.16
N LEU A 106 44.75 -7.98 -26.54
CA LEU A 106 44.54 -6.85 -25.63
C LEU A 106 43.06 -6.64 -25.25
N GLN A 107 42.12 -7.07 -26.09
CA GLN A 107 40.70 -7.02 -25.76
C GLN A 107 40.31 -8.01 -24.66
N ARG A 108 41.05 -9.13 -24.53
CA ARG A 108 40.68 -10.27 -23.66
C ARG A 108 41.81 -10.74 -22.75
N THR A 109 42.67 -9.85 -22.28
CA THR A 109 43.86 -10.20 -21.48
C THR A 109 43.53 -11.06 -20.26
N ASN A 110 42.47 -10.73 -19.50
CA ASN A 110 42.08 -11.47 -18.30
C ASN A 110 41.56 -12.89 -18.61
N GLU A 111 40.74 -13.05 -19.65
CA GLU A 111 40.25 -14.36 -20.11
C GLU A 111 41.38 -15.22 -20.68
N LEU A 112 42.35 -14.59 -21.36
CA LEU A 112 43.49 -15.28 -21.94
C LEU A 112 44.49 -15.71 -20.87
N ARG A 113 44.65 -14.93 -19.80
CA ARG A 113 45.44 -15.31 -18.62
C ARG A 113 44.85 -16.53 -17.92
N THR A 114 43.53 -16.56 -17.69
CA THR A 114 42.87 -17.74 -17.10
C THR A 114 42.96 -18.94 -18.04
N ARG A 115 42.84 -18.74 -19.36
CA ARG A 115 43.00 -19.81 -20.35
C ARG A 115 44.42 -20.37 -20.42
N ALA A 116 45.43 -19.51 -20.40
CA ALA A 116 46.83 -19.93 -20.38
C ALA A 116 47.15 -20.72 -19.10
N TYR A 117 46.63 -20.25 -17.94
CA TYR A 117 46.71 -20.97 -16.68
C TYR A 117 46.06 -22.36 -16.77
N LEU A 118 44.82 -22.44 -17.27
CA LEU A 118 44.10 -23.70 -17.44
C LEU A 118 44.79 -24.65 -18.43
N ALA A 119 45.37 -24.13 -19.51
CA ALA A 119 46.06 -24.95 -20.50
C ALA A 119 47.24 -25.73 -19.90
N ARG A 120 47.92 -25.19 -18.90
CA ARG A 120 49.00 -25.89 -18.18
C ARG A 120 48.53 -27.21 -17.54
N PHE A 121 47.27 -27.28 -17.15
CA PHE A 121 46.70 -28.43 -16.43
C PHE A 121 45.70 -29.24 -17.24
N LEU A 122 45.15 -28.69 -18.33
CA LEU A 122 44.08 -29.31 -19.12
C LEU A 122 44.52 -29.79 -20.51
N VAL A 123 45.74 -29.47 -20.95
CA VAL A 123 46.31 -30.06 -22.17
C VAL A 123 46.69 -31.51 -21.85
N LYS A 124 45.98 -32.46 -22.46
CA LYS A 124 46.22 -33.88 -22.25
C LYS A 124 47.61 -34.26 -22.74
N LEU A 125 48.31 -35.06 -21.95
CA LEU A 125 49.48 -35.80 -22.42
C LEU A 125 48.95 -36.97 -23.27
N GLU A 126 49.25 -36.98 -24.56
CA GLU A 126 48.86 -38.07 -25.45
C GLU A 126 49.76 -39.29 -25.16
N VAL A 127 49.26 -40.22 -24.35
CA VAL A 127 49.92 -41.51 -24.11
C VAL A 127 49.61 -42.42 -25.31
N PRO A 128 50.61 -42.89 -26.08
CA PRO A 128 50.38 -43.77 -27.22
C PRO A 128 49.64 -45.04 -26.79
N ALA A 129 48.74 -45.53 -27.65
CA ALA A 129 47.88 -46.68 -27.38
C ALA A 129 48.64 -47.98 -27.08
N GLU A 130 49.91 -48.06 -27.46
CA GLU A 130 50.82 -49.18 -27.16
C GLU A 130 51.15 -49.28 -25.66
N PHE A 131 51.30 -48.14 -24.96
CA PHE A 131 51.57 -48.09 -23.52
C PHE A 131 50.30 -48.24 -22.67
N LEU A 132 49.13 -48.03 -23.27
CA LEU A 132 47.83 -48.24 -22.61
C LEU A 132 47.39 -49.71 -22.58
N GLN A 133 48.18 -50.62 -23.15
CA GLN A 133 47.95 -52.07 -23.05
C GLN A 133 48.36 -52.63 -21.68
N ASP A 134 49.22 -51.93 -20.94
CA ASP A 134 49.55 -52.26 -19.55
C ASP A 134 48.43 -51.74 -18.64
N ASP A 135 47.77 -52.65 -17.92
CA ASP A 135 46.65 -52.35 -17.02
C ASP A 135 47.01 -51.29 -15.98
N THR A 136 48.26 -51.27 -15.51
CA THR A 136 48.71 -50.28 -14.51
C THR A 136 48.78 -48.87 -15.09
N VAL A 137 49.26 -48.73 -16.32
CA VAL A 137 49.35 -47.44 -17.03
C VAL A 137 47.96 -46.94 -17.43
N ALA A 138 47.06 -47.86 -17.81
CA ALA A 138 45.67 -47.55 -18.08
C ALA A 138 44.93 -47.01 -16.84
N ASP A 139 45.13 -47.65 -15.68
CA ASP A 139 44.55 -47.20 -14.40
C ASP A 139 45.09 -45.83 -13.97
N PHE A 140 46.40 -45.57 -14.11
CA PHE A 140 46.97 -44.25 -13.83
C PHE A 140 46.47 -43.17 -14.79
N ASN A 141 46.30 -43.49 -16.07
CA ASN A 141 45.74 -42.54 -17.04
C ASN A 141 44.28 -42.23 -16.71
N LYS A 142 43.50 -43.21 -16.25
CA LYS A 142 42.12 -42.99 -15.78
C LYS A 142 42.06 -42.10 -14.53
N GLN A 143 42.91 -42.36 -13.53
CA GLN A 143 43.02 -41.50 -12.33
C GLN A 143 43.44 -40.07 -12.71
N TYR A 144 44.34 -39.92 -13.68
CA TYR A 144 44.73 -38.61 -14.22
C TYR A 144 43.55 -37.89 -14.89
N GLU A 145 42.72 -38.59 -15.67
CA GLU A 145 41.52 -38.02 -16.27
C GLU A 145 40.47 -37.61 -15.22
N GLU A 146 40.24 -38.44 -14.20
CA GLU A 146 39.35 -38.13 -13.08
C GLU A 146 39.83 -36.88 -12.30
N LEU A 147 41.13 -36.77 -12.02
CA LEU A 147 41.72 -35.59 -11.38
C LEU A 147 41.59 -34.32 -12.24
N MET A 148 41.76 -34.43 -13.55
CA MET A 148 41.54 -33.31 -14.47
C MET A 148 40.08 -32.84 -14.45
N GLU A 149 39.10 -33.75 -14.36
CA GLU A 149 37.68 -33.40 -14.24
C GLU A 149 37.34 -32.77 -12.89
N ALA A 150 37.88 -33.31 -11.80
CA ALA A 150 37.75 -32.73 -10.47
C ALA A 150 38.30 -31.29 -10.42
N PHE A 151 39.48 -31.06 -11.01
CA PHE A 151 40.08 -29.72 -11.12
C PHE A 151 39.19 -28.75 -11.91
N LYS A 152 38.58 -29.18 -13.03
CA LYS A 152 37.64 -28.33 -13.79
C LYS A 152 36.45 -27.90 -12.96
N ASN A 153 35.88 -28.81 -12.15
CA ASN A 153 34.72 -28.51 -11.32
C ASN A 153 35.09 -27.54 -10.19
N LEU A 154 36.18 -27.80 -9.46
CA LEU A 154 36.67 -26.93 -8.39
C LEU A 154 37.02 -25.53 -8.91
N HIS A 155 37.69 -25.43 -10.08
CA HIS A 155 38.00 -24.13 -10.67
C HIS A 155 36.75 -23.36 -11.10
N LYS A 156 35.71 -24.05 -11.60
CA LYS A 156 34.43 -23.40 -11.93
C LYS A 156 33.73 -22.86 -10.69
N GLU A 157 33.70 -23.64 -9.61
CA GLU A 157 33.15 -23.21 -8.32
C GLU A 157 33.92 -22.00 -7.77
N HIS A 158 35.25 -22.04 -7.80
CA HIS A 158 36.10 -20.93 -7.37
C HIS A 158 35.83 -19.65 -8.17
N GLU A 159 35.73 -19.74 -9.50
CA GLU A 159 35.46 -18.57 -10.35
C GLU A 159 34.05 -18.01 -10.10
N GLN A 160 33.05 -18.88 -9.88
CA GLN A 160 31.70 -18.46 -9.50
C GLN A 160 31.69 -17.73 -8.15
N LEU A 161 32.44 -18.21 -7.16
CA LEU A 161 32.57 -17.56 -5.86
C LEU A 161 33.32 -16.22 -5.96
N LYS A 162 34.31 -16.13 -6.83
CA LYS A 162 35.05 -14.89 -7.08
C LYS A 162 34.19 -13.82 -7.75
N ILE A 163 33.31 -14.21 -8.68
CA ILE A 163 32.36 -13.29 -9.34
C ILE A 163 31.22 -12.90 -8.40
N SER A 164 30.77 -13.79 -7.50
CA SER A 164 29.69 -13.50 -6.55
C SER A 164 30.13 -12.72 -5.32
N GLY A 165 31.43 -12.65 -5.05
CA GLY A 165 31.99 -11.84 -3.97
C GLY A 165 31.84 -10.35 -4.26
N LEU A 166 30.87 -9.69 -3.63
CA LEU A 166 30.89 -8.24 -3.39
C LEU A 166 32.29 -7.86 -2.88
N SER A 167 32.83 -6.73 -3.34
CA SER A 167 34.17 -6.27 -2.96
C SER A 167 34.24 -6.09 -1.45
N THR A 168 34.73 -7.12 -0.74
CA THR A 168 34.89 -7.08 0.72
C THR A 168 35.81 -5.95 1.17
N ALA A 169 36.60 -5.39 0.25
CA ALA A 169 37.43 -4.22 0.47
C ALA A 169 36.64 -2.92 0.61
N GLU A 170 35.48 -2.78 -0.04
CA GLU A 170 34.61 -1.60 0.10
C GLU A 170 33.88 -1.65 1.44
N ILE A 171 33.29 -2.80 1.78
CA ILE A 171 32.66 -3.00 3.09
C ILE A 171 33.67 -2.79 4.23
N ARG A 172 34.91 -3.29 4.10
CA ARG A 172 35.96 -3.02 5.09
C ARG A 172 36.29 -1.53 5.19
N ARG A 173 36.37 -0.82 4.06
CA ARG A 173 36.60 0.64 4.06
C ARG A 173 35.46 1.38 4.75
N ASP A 174 34.21 1.03 4.46
CA ASP A 174 33.04 1.65 5.08
C ASP A 174 32.98 1.36 6.59
N ILE A 175 33.30 0.13 7.01
CA ILE A 175 33.40 -0.21 8.44
C ILE A 175 34.49 0.63 9.11
N SER A 176 35.69 0.72 8.54
CA SER A 176 36.76 1.55 9.09
C SER A 176 36.37 3.03 9.15
N ALA A 177 35.69 3.56 8.13
CA ALA A 177 35.19 4.93 8.14
C ALA A 177 34.13 5.15 9.24
N MET A 178 33.17 4.24 9.40
CA MET A 178 32.19 4.30 10.49
C MET A 178 32.82 4.17 11.88
N GLU A 179 33.86 3.35 12.03
CA GLU A 179 34.64 3.22 13.27
C GLU A 179 35.38 4.52 13.60
N GLU A 180 36.01 5.16 12.60
CA GLU A 180 36.66 6.45 12.76
C GLU A 180 35.66 7.55 13.14
N GLU A 181 34.49 7.61 12.49
CA GLU A 181 33.42 8.56 12.82
C GLU A 181 32.90 8.35 14.26
N LYS A 182 32.69 7.09 14.65
CA LYS A 182 32.30 6.73 16.02
C LYS A 182 33.33 7.19 17.03
N ASP A 183 34.62 6.99 16.76
CA ASP A 183 35.70 7.42 17.66
C ASP A 183 35.80 8.94 17.76
N GLN A 184 35.61 9.66 16.64
CA GLN A 184 35.54 11.12 16.63
C GLN A 184 34.35 11.63 17.45
N LEU A 185 33.17 11.04 17.28
CA LEU A 185 31.98 11.37 18.06
C LEU A 185 32.17 11.06 19.55
N ALA A 186 32.75 9.90 19.89
CA ALA A 186 33.05 9.52 21.26
C ALA A 186 33.99 10.54 21.93
N LYS A 187 35.09 10.91 21.26
CA LYS A 187 36.02 11.96 21.73
C LYS A 187 35.32 13.31 21.91
N ARG A 188 34.43 13.69 20.99
CA ARG A 188 33.65 14.93 21.08
C ARG A 188 32.68 14.90 22.27
N VAL A 189 32.00 13.78 22.48
CA VAL A 189 31.10 13.56 23.63
C VAL A 189 31.88 13.60 24.93
N GLU A 190 33.05 12.98 25.03
CA GLU A 190 33.90 13.05 26.23
C GLU A 190 34.35 14.48 26.53
N ARG A 191 34.79 15.24 25.51
CA ARG A 191 35.13 16.66 25.67
C ARG A 191 33.94 17.48 26.17
N LEU A 192 32.73 17.21 25.67
CA LEU A 192 31.51 17.87 26.11
C LEU A 192 31.14 17.46 27.54
N LYS A 193 31.22 16.17 27.90
CA LYS A 193 30.97 15.69 29.27
C LYS A 193 31.89 16.37 30.28
N LYS A 194 33.20 16.44 30.01
CA LYS A 194 34.17 17.14 30.86
C LYS A 194 33.81 18.62 31.08
N ARG A 195 33.27 19.30 30.05
CA ARG A 195 32.80 20.69 30.17
C ARG A 195 31.48 20.84 30.92
N VAL A 196 30.65 19.80 30.95
CA VAL A 196 29.35 19.81 31.62
C VAL A 196 29.47 19.39 33.08
N GLU A 197 30.44 18.52 33.42
CA GLU A 197 30.77 18.10 34.79
C GLU A 197 31.17 19.28 35.70
N THR A 198 31.68 20.38 35.13
CA THR A 198 31.99 21.61 35.89
C THR A 198 30.74 22.37 36.35
N VAL A 199 29.55 22.02 35.87
CA VAL A 199 28.27 22.67 36.23
C VAL A 199 27.63 21.95 37.42
N GLN A 200 27.12 22.70 38.39
CA GLN A 200 26.41 22.13 39.53
C GLN A 200 25.10 21.46 39.08
N ASN A 201 24.75 20.32 39.69
CA ASN A 201 23.57 19.52 39.31
C ASN A 201 23.53 19.08 37.82
N HIS A 202 24.69 18.91 37.19
CA HIS A 202 24.80 18.55 35.77
C HIS A 202 24.00 17.31 35.36
N GLN A 203 23.92 16.26 36.21
CA GLN A 203 23.16 15.04 35.91
C GLN A 203 21.67 15.33 35.70
N ARG A 204 21.05 16.07 36.64
CA ARG A 204 19.64 16.46 36.55
C ARG A 204 19.39 17.42 35.39
N MET A 205 20.31 18.35 35.11
CA MET A 205 20.20 19.24 33.95
C MET A 205 20.31 18.49 32.61
N LEU A 206 21.18 17.48 32.51
CA LEU A 206 21.29 16.63 31.32
C LEU A 206 20.03 15.78 31.11
N GLU A 207 19.42 15.27 32.18
CA GLU A 207 18.13 14.56 32.09
C GLU A 207 17.01 15.47 31.58
N ILE A 208 16.89 16.68 32.13
CA ILE A 208 15.90 17.67 31.67
C ILE A 208 16.18 18.08 30.21
N ALA A 209 17.43 18.32 29.85
CA ALA A 209 17.81 18.65 28.47
C ALA A 209 17.52 17.49 27.49
N ARG A 210 17.71 16.24 27.92
CA ARG A 210 17.35 15.05 27.14
C ARG A 210 15.84 14.95 26.95
N GLN A 211 15.05 15.18 28.00
CA GLN A 211 13.59 15.20 27.92
C GLN A 211 13.11 16.31 26.99
N LEU A 212 13.64 17.53 27.12
CA LEU A 212 13.32 18.65 26.23
C LEU A 212 13.66 18.33 24.77
N ARG A 213 14.82 17.71 24.50
CA ARG A 213 15.20 17.29 23.14
C ARG A 213 14.22 16.28 22.56
N LEU A 214 13.83 15.26 23.35
CA LEU A 214 12.87 14.25 22.92
C LEU A 214 11.49 14.85 22.64
N GLU A 215 11.03 15.77 23.49
CA GLU A 215 9.76 16.47 23.26
C GLU A 215 9.82 17.39 22.04
N LYS A 216 10.96 18.04 21.75
CA LYS A 216 11.14 18.82 20.51
C LYS A 216 11.17 17.93 19.26
N GLU A 217 11.88 16.81 19.29
CA GLU A 217 11.88 15.83 18.18
C GLU A 217 10.46 15.28 17.94
N ARG A 218 9.69 15.05 19.02
CA ARG A 218 8.27 14.68 18.95
C ARG A 218 7.40 15.79 18.38
N GLU A 219 7.62 17.05 18.79
CA GLU A 219 6.92 18.21 18.24
C GLU A 219 7.18 18.36 16.73
N GLU A 220 8.44 18.25 16.30
CA GLU A 220 8.83 18.34 14.89
C GLU A 220 8.22 17.22 14.04
N SER A 221 8.28 15.97 14.53
CA SER A 221 7.64 14.83 13.84
C SER A 221 6.12 14.98 13.75
N LEU A 222 5.44 15.43 14.82
CA LEU A 222 4.01 15.70 14.80
C LEU A 222 3.66 16.86 13.86
N ALA A 223 4.51 17.90 13.79
CA ALA A 223 4.34 19.00 12.85
C ALA A 223 4.48 18.54 11.39
N GLN A 224 5.46 17.70 11.09
CA GLN A 224 5.63 17.07 9.77
C GLN A 224 4.40 16.21 9.42
N GLN A 225 3.97 15.32 10.32
CA GLN A 225 2.77 14.49 10.12
C GLN A 225 1.52 15.34 9.90
N LYS A 226 1.32 16.41 10.67
CA LYS A 226 0.19 17.33 10.49
C LYS A 226 0.23 18.01 9.12
N GLN A 227 1.41 18.40 8.64
CA GLN A 227 1.57 19.00 7.32
C GLN A 227 1.29 17.98 6.20
N GLU A 228 1.77 16.75 6.35
CA GLU A 228 1.50 15.64 5.43
C GLU A 228 -0.01 15.32 5.38
N GLN A 229 -0.66 15.18 6.52
CA GLN A 229 -2.11 14.93 6.61
C GLN A 229 -2.93 16.08 6.00
N LYS A 230 -2.56 17.33 6.26
CA LYS A 230 -3.18 18.50 5.61
C LYS A 230 -3.03 18.46 4.09
N SER A 231 -1.83 18.10 3.60
CA SER A 231 -1.60 17.95 2.16
C SER A 231 -2.43 16.80 1.57
N GLN A 232 -2.54 15.67 2.26
CA GLN A 232 -3.36 14.54 1.82
C GLN A 232 -4.84 14.90 1.79
N LEU A 233 -5.36 15.56 2.82
CA LEU A 233 -6.75 16.02 2.90
C LEU A 233 -7.04 17.01 1.77
N PHE A 234 -6.17 18.00 1.53
CA PHE A 234 -6.31 18.93 0.42
C PHE A 234 -6.33 18.21 -0.94
N GLN A 235 -5.47 17.21 -1.16
CA GLN A 235 -5.49 16.41 -2.38
C GLN A 235 -6.79 15.61 -2.53
N ALA A 236 -7.32 15.05 -1.44
CA ALA A 236 -8.58 14.33 -1.44
C ALA A 236 -9.77 15.25 -1.75
N GLU A 237 -9.85 16.43 -1.12
CA GLU A 237 -10.85 17.46 -1.40
C GLU A 237 -10.79 17.92 -2.86
N GLN A 238 -9.58 18.11 -3.41
CA GLN A 238 -9.42 18.48 -4.81
C GLN A 238 -9.83 17.35 -5.78
N ARG A 239 -9.66 16.08 -5.40
CA ARG A 239 -10.17 14.94 -6.19
C ARG A 239 -11.69 14.90 -6.15
N LEU A 240 -12.29 15.11 -4.97
CA LEU A 240 -13.75 15.16 -4.81
C LEU A 240 -14.36 16.30 -5.65
N GLN A 241 -13.78 17.50 -5.58
CA GLN A 241 -14.21 18.65 -6.39
C GLN A 241 -14.15 18.34 -7.89
N ARG A 242 -13.07 17.69 -8.36
CA ARG A 242 -12.97 17.26 -9.77
C ARG A 242 -14.05 16.26 -10.16
N ALA A 243 -14.32 15.26 -9.33
CA ALA A 243 -15.38 14.29 -9.58
C ALA A 243 -16.78 14.94 -9.59
N GLN A 244 -17.02 15.92 -8.72
CA GLN A 244 -18.26 16.70 -8.71
C GLN A 244 -18.43 17.54 -9.97
N VAL A 245 -17.37 18.22 -10.43
CA VAL A 245 -17.38 18.98 -11.68
C VAL A 245 -17.66 18.06 -12.87
N GLN A 246 -16.99 16.92 -12.97
CA GLN A 246 -17.25 15.93 -14.02
C GLN A 246 -18.69 15.41 -14.00
N LEU A 247 -19.24 15.17 -12.81
CA LEU A 247 -20.63 14.74 -12.66
C LEU A 247 -21.62 15.82 -13.08
N LYS A 248 -21.37 17.09 -12.74
CA LYS A 248 -22.18 18.23 -13.18
C LYS A 248 -22.08 18.46 -14.69
N GLU A 249 -20.88 18.36 -15.26
CA GLU A 249 -20.66 18.40 -16.70
C GLU A 249 -21.48 17.30 -17.36
N MET A 250 -21.40 16.05 -16.89
CA MET A 250 -22.23 14.95 -17.40
C MET A 250 -23.74 15.22 -17.27
N GLN A 251 -24.21 15.80 -16.16
CA GLN A 251 -25.61 16.18 -15.98
C GLN A 251 -26.02 17.30 -16.96
N HIS A 252 -25.17 18.29 -17.18
CA HIS A 252 -25.38 19.34 -18.17
C HIS A 252 -25.27 18.81 -19.61
N MET A 253 -24.45 17.78 -19.84
CA MET A 253 -24.30 17.08 -21.12
C MET A 253 -25.57 16.31 -21.50
N VAL A 254 -26.36 15.86 -20.52
CA VAL A 254 -27.67 15.23 -20.77
C VAL A 254 -28.71 16.26 -21.20
N ALA A 255 -28.56 17.53 -20.81
CA ALA A 255 -29.48 18.61 -21.18
C ALA A 255 -29.15 19.26 -22.55
N ASP A 256 -27.86 19.41 -22.90
CA ASP A 256 -27.40 20.02 -24.16
C ASP A 256 -27.15 18.97 -25.27
N SER A 257 -28.18 18.72 -26.06
CA SER A 257 -28.34 17.56 -26.95
C SER A 257 -27.63 17.63 -28.33
N LYS A 258 -26.35 18.02 -28.39
CA LYS A 258 -25.53 17.89 -29.64
C LYS A 258 -24.11 17.33 -29.40
N PRO A 259 -23.76 16.16 -29.98
CA PRO A 259 -22.46 15.51 -29.76
C PRO A 259 -21.28 16.26 -30.41
N GLU A 260 -21.50 17.01 -31.48
CA GLU A 260 -20.44 17.79 -32.14
C GLU A 260 -19.95 18.96 -31.29
N SER A 261 -20.84 19.64 -30.55
CA SER A 261 -20.46 20.68 -29.60
C SER A 261 -19.76 20.11 -28.36
N LEU A 262 -20.09 18.89 -27.95
CA LEU A 262 -19.38 18.18 -26.87
C LEU A 262 -17.93 17.90 -27.29
N MET A 263 -17.72 17.31 -28.47
CA MET A 263 -16.37 16.98 -28.93
C MET A 263 -15.49 18.23 -29.03
N LYS A 264 -16.03 19.36 -29.52
CA LYS A 264 -15.29 20.63 -29.57
C LYS A 264 -14.89 21.15 -28.18
N LYS A 265 -15.79 21.11 -27.18
CA LYS A 265 -15.46 21.53 -25.80
C LYS A 265 -14.39 20.62 -25.19
N LEU A 266 -14.50 19.30 -25.37
CA LEU A 266 -13.50 18.35 -24.88
C LEU A 266 -12.15 18.52 -25.57
N GLU A 267 -12.13 18.79 -26.88
CA GLU A 267 -10.91 19.10 -27.62
C GLU A 267 -10.25 20.38 -27.10
N GLU A 268 -11.03 21.44 -26.83
CA GLU A 268 -10.54 22.69 -26.23
C GLU A 268 -9.95 22.46 -24.82
N GLU A 269 -10.61 21.64 -23.99
CA GLU A 269 -10.11 21.26 -22.67
C GLU A 269 -8.85 20.39 -22.72
N ILE A 270 -8.77 19.42 -23.64
CA ILE A 270 -7.58 18.60 -23.86
C ILE A 270 -6.42 19.47 -24.33
N ASN A 271 -6.66 20.40 -25.26
CA ASN A 271 -5.65 21.33 -25.75
C ASN A 271 -5.16 22.25 -24.61
N PHE A 272 -6.06 22.76 -23.77
CA PHE A 272 -5.67 23.56 -22.61
C PHE A 272 -4.90 22.75 -21.56
N ASN A 273 -5.39 21.56 -21.20
CA ASN A 273 -4.74 20.67 -20.23
C ASN A 273 -3.37 20.21 -20.73
N SER A 274 -3.22 19.93 -22.03
CA SER A 274 -1.92 19.59 -22.61
C SER A 274 -0.94 20.76 -22.53
N TYR A 275 -1.38 22.01 -22.75
CA TYR A 275 -0.54 23.19 -22.54
C TYR A 275 -0.12 23.35 -21.06
N LEU A 276 -1.05 23.15 -20.12
CA LEU A 276 -0.73 23.21 -18.69
C LEU A 276 0.32 22.15 -18.29
N VAL A 277 0.16 20.91 -18.75
CA VAL A 277 1.03 19.78 -18.39
C VAL A 277 2.39 19.85 -19.09
N THR A 278 2.45 20.32 -20.33
CA THR A 278 3.69 20.33 -21.12
C THR A 278 4.52 21.59 -20.92
N GLU A 279 3.90 22.76 -20.73
CA GLU A 279 4.60 24.04 -20.69
C GLU A 279 4.51 24.74 -19.31
N LYS A 280 3.29 25.02 -18.81
CA LYS A 280 3.13 25.90 -17.62
C LYS A 280 3.56 25.24 -16.31
N ILE A 281 2.97 24.09 -15.95
CA ILE A 281 3.22 23.41 -14.66
C ILE A 281 4.68 22.95 -14.52
N PRO A 282 5.33 22.36 -15.54
CA PRO A 282 6.74 21.98 -15.41
C PRO A 282 7.65 23.17 -15.16
N ARG A 283 7.45 24.30 -15.86
CA ARG A 283 8.24 25.53 -15.66
C ARG A 283 8.05 26.11 -14.26
N GLU A 284 6.82 26.18 -13.77
CA GLU A 284 6.53 26.63 -12.40
C GLU A 284 7.12 25.67 -11.35
N MET A 285 7.02 24.36 -11.57
CA MET A 285 7.58 23.34 -10.70
C MET A 285 9.11 23.43 -10.65
N GLU A 286 9.79 23.61 -11.78
CA GLU A 286 11.24 23.81 -11.84
C GLU A 286 11.66 25.11 -11.14
N SER A 287 10.92 26.21 -11.34
CA SER A 287 11.13 27.48 -10.62
C SER A 287 10.98 27.33 -9.09
N LYS A 288 9.96 26.59 -8.64
CA LYS A 288 9.80 26.29 -7.20
C LYS A 288 10.87 25.34 -6.67
N LYS A 289 11.24 24.29 -7.41
CA LYS A 289 12.32 23.36 -7.03
C LYS A 289 13.67 24.06 -6.92
N THR A 290 13.99 24.94 -7.87
CA THR A 290 15.22 25.75 -7.82
C THR A 290 15.19 26.72 -6.64
N SER A 291 14.06 27.38 -6.37
CA SER A 291 13.90 28.23 -5.18
C SER A 291 14.12 27.46 -3.87
N VAL A 292 13.53 26.26 -3.75
CA VAL A 292 13.71 25.38 -2.57
C VAL A 292 15.16 24.93 -2.44
N TYR A 293 15.80 24.55 -3.56
CA TYR A 293 17.21 24.18 -3.58
C TYR A 293 18.12 25.31 -3.08
N PHE A 294 17.88 26.55 -3.51
CA PHE A 294 18.64 27.70 -3.02
C PHE A 294 18.39 27.97 -1.53
N LEU A 295 17.13 27.94 -1.08
CA LEU A 295 16.81 28.10 0.34
C LEU A 295 17.44 27.01 1.22
N GLN A 296 17.46 25.76 0.74
CA GLN A 296 18.09 24.65 1.44
C GLN A 296 19.62 24.81 1.50
N LYS A 297 20.24 25.32 0.43
CA LYS A 297 21.67 25.68 0.44
C LYS A 297 21.96 26.78 1.44
N VAL A 298 21.19 27.86 1.43
CA VAL A 298 21.33 28.99 2.37
C VAL A 298 21.13 28.53 3.81
N ALA A 299 20.20 27.61 4.07
CA ALA A 299 19.99 27.04 5.41
C ALA A 299 21.13 26.09 5.86
N ALA A 300 21.79 25.42 4.90
CA ALA A 300 22.93 24.54 5.17
C ALA A 300 24.25 25.30 5.33
N GLU A 301 24.33 26.52 4.78
CA GLU A 301 25.46 27.40 4.99
C GLU A 301 25.47 27.92 6.45
N PRO A 302 26.64 27.88 7.12
CA PRO A 302 26.76 28.44 8.47
C PRO A 302 26.45 29.94 8.43
N ALA A 303 25.91 30.48 9.54
CA ALA A 303 25.48 31.87 9.63
C ALA A 303 26.58 32.83 9.15
N MET A 304 26.41 33.34 7.93
CA MET A 304 27.32 34.31 7.30
C MET A 304 27.29 35.61 8.08
N THR A 305 28.46 36.25 8.19
CA THR A 305 28.57 37.56 8.84
C THR A 305 28.02 38.63 7.88
N GLN A 306 27.50 39.74 8.41
CA GLN A 306 27.01 40.85 7.58
C GLN A 306 28.07 41.35 6.56
N ALA A 307 29.36 41.27 6.91
CA ALA A 307 30.46 41.62 6.02
C ALA A 307 30.58 40.69 4.80
N ASP A 308 30.32 39.39 4.99
CA ASP A 308 30.35 38.40 3.91
C ASP A 308 29.17 38.62 2.95
N LEU A 309 27.98 38.98 3.49
CA LEU A 309 26.80 39.32 2.68
C LEU A 309 27.06 40.55 1.81
N THR A 310 27.66 41.60 2.39
CA THR A 310 28.00 42.81 1.63
C THR A 310 29.06 42.56 0.54
N ALA A 311 29.99 41.63 0.76
CA ALA A 311 30.96 41.24 -0.27
C ALA A 311 30.28 40.51 -1.43
N LEU A 312 29.37 39.58 -1.13
CA LEU A 312 28.56 38.87 -2.14
C LEU A 312 27.60 39.81 -2.89
N GLU A 313 27.00 40.80 -2.22
CA GLU A 313 26.21 41.85 -2.87
C GLU A 313 27.07 42.67 -3.85
N SER A 314 28.29 43.04 -3.46
CA SER A 314 29.23 43.73 -4.35
C SER A 314 29.62 42.87 -5.56
N GLU A 315 29.90 41.58 -5.37
CA GLU A 315 30.20 40.66 -6.47
C GLU A 315 28.99 40.47 -7.40
N LEU A 316 27.77 40.39 -6.84
CA LEU A 316 26.53 40.32 -7.62
C LEU A 316 26.32 41.58 -8.45
N ASP A 317 26.57 42.76 -7.88
CA ASP A 317 26.46 44.05 -8.59
C ASP A 317 27.50 44.16 -9.71
N GLU A 318 28.74 43.71 -9.47
CA GLU A 318 29.78 43.65 -10.50
C GLU A 318 29.42 42.70 -11.64
N VAL A 319 28.94 41.49 -11.32
CA VAL A 319 28.52 40.51 -12.33
C VAL A 319 27.29 40.99 -13.08
N ASN A 320 26.31 41.61 -12.41
CA ASN A 320 25.14 42.21 -13.06
C ASN A 320 25.55 43.36 -14.00
N ALA A 321 26.51 44.19 -13.59
CA ALA A 321 27.08 45.23 -14.46
C ALA A 321 27.77 44.61 -15.68
N GLN A 322 28.54 43.52 -15.51
CA GLN A 322 29.17 42.80 -16.62
C GLN A 322 28.12 42.16 -17.56
N ILE A 323 27.06 41.56 -17.02
CA ILE A 323 25.95 40.99 -17.82
C ILE A 323 25.26 42.10 -18.60
N ASN A 324 24.98 43.25 -17.99
CA ASN A 324 24.37 44.39 -18.67
C ASN A 324 25.27 44.91 -19.80
N GLN A 325 26.58 45.06 -19.54
CA GLN A 325 27.54 45.45 -20.58
C GLN A 325 27.64 44.42 -21.72
N LEU A 326 27.60 43.12 -21.42
CA LEU A 326 27.60 42.06 -22.43
C LEU A 326 26.29 42.03 -23.21
N THR A 327 25.17 42.35 -22.56
CA THR A 327 23.84 42.44 -23.19
C THR A 327 23.77 43.65 -24.12
N GLU A 328 24.27 44.81 -23.69
CA GLU A 328 24.42 46.00 -24.53
C GLU A 328 25.35 45.75 -25.72
N LYS A 329 26.53 45.13 -25.50
CA LYS A 329 27.45 44.74 -26.58
C LYS A 329 26.82 43.72 -27.54
N ARG A 330 25.96 42.82 -27.05
CA ARG A 330 25.21 41.88 -27.89
C ARG A 330 24.12 42.61 -28.68
N MET A 331 23.38 43.54 -28.09
CA MET A 331 22.36 44.33 -28.79
C MET A 331 22.98 45.13 -29.94
N ILE A 332 24.10 45.80 -29.69
CA ILE A 332 24.81 46.64 -30.70
C ILE A 332 25.41 45.80 -31.85
N LYS A 333 25.87 44.57 -31.59
CA LYS A 333 26.50 43.71 -32.62
C LYS A 333 25.52 43.01 -33.56
N TYR A 334 24.25 42.86 -33.17
CA TYR A 334 23.25 42.09 -33.93
C TYR A 334 22.22 42.95 -34.70
N GLU A 335 22.24 44.28 -34.56
CA GLU A 335 21.26 45.19 -35.16
C GLU A 335 21.14 45.17 -36.71
N PRO A 336 22.19 44.91 -37.54
CA PRO A 336 22.01 44.98 -38.99
C PRO A 336 21.61 43.64 -39.65
N ALA A 337 22.06 42.49 -39.12
CA ALA A 337 21.97 41.21 -39.84
C ALA A 337 20.85 40.27 -39.33
N ASP A 338 20.38 40.47 -38.09
CA ASP A 338 19.43 39.57 -37.43
C ASP A 338 18.05 40.21 -37.22
N SER A 339 17.78 41.38 -37.83
CA SER A 339 16.55 42.16 -37.62
C SER A 339 15.26 41.35 -37.89
N GLN A 340 15.26 40.47 -38.91
CA GLN A 340 14.11 39.57 -39.14
C GLN A 340 13.91 38.56 -38.01
N PHE A 341 14.97 37.88 -37.56
CA PHE A 341 14.88 36.93 -36.45
C PHE A 341 14.61 37.62 -35.10
N SER A 342 15.11 38.84 -34.90
CA SER A 342 14.80 39.70 -33.76
C SER A 342 13.31 40.05 -33.73
N MET A 343 12.72 40.44 -34.88
CA MET A 343 11.29 40.67 -35.02
C MET A 343 10.47 39.41 -34.74
N TYR A 344 10.88 38.23 -35.24
CA TYR A 344 10.20 36.96 -34.93
C TYR A 344 10.35 36.55 -33.46
N ARG A 345 11.50 36.80 -32.82
CA ARG A 345 11.68 36.56 -31.37
C ARG A 345 10.84 37.51 -30.53
N GLN A 346 10.75 38.79 -30.92
CA GLN A 346 9.89 39.76 -30.28
C GLN A 346 8.42 39.40 -30.47
N GLN A 347 8.02 38.98 -31.68
CA GLN A 347 6.68 38.50 -31.96
C GLN A 347 6.35 37.22 -31.16
N ALA A 348 7.28 36.26 -31.08
CA ALA A 348 7.12 35.06 -30.25
C ALA A 348 7.02 35.39 -28.76
N SER A 349 7.80 36.37 -28.28
CA SER A 349 7.71 36.85 -26.89
C SER A 349 6.36 37.52 -26.61
N ILE A 350 5.87 38.36 -27.51
CA ILE A 350 4.54 38.99 -27.40
C ILE A 350 3.44 37.94 -27.44
N ILE A 351 3.52 36.96 -28.35
CA ILE A 351 2.55 35.85 -28.43
C ILE A 351 2.59 35.00 -27.16
N SER A 352 3.78 34.68 -26.64
CA SER A 352 3.93 33.95 -25.38
C SER A 352 3.30 34.70 -24.22
N ARG A 353 3.58 36.01 -24.07
CA ARG A 353 2.98 36.85 -23.03
C ARG A 353 1.46 36.95 -23.17
N LYS A 354 0.94 37.07 -24.40
CA LYS A 354 -0.51 37.05 -24.65
C LYS A 354 -1.13 35.71 -24.31
N LYS A 355 -0.46 34.59 -24.66
CA LYS A 355 -0.91 33.23 -24.32
C LYS A 355 -0.94 33.02 -22.81
N GLU A 356 0.07 33.51 -22.10
CA GLU A 356 0.18 33.48 -20.64
C GLU A 356 -0.91 34.33 -19.97
N ALA A 357 -1.06 35.59 -20.38
CA ALA A 357 -2.13 36.46 -19.88
C ALA A 357 -3.53 35.88 -20.12
N LYS A 358 -3.80 35.29 -21.29
CA LYS A 358 -5.08 34.61 -21.55
C LYS A 358 -5.26 33.33 -20.74
N ALA A 359 -4.19 32.58 -20.47
CA ALA A 359 -4.25 31.43 -19.58
C ALA A 359 -4.53 31.85 -18.13
N GLU A 360 -3.97 32.98 -17.68
CA GLU A 360 -4.25 33.58 -16.36
C GLU A 360 -5.69 34.09 -16.27
N GLU A 361 -6.20 34.83 -17.27
CA GLU A 361 -7.61 35.25 -17.33
C GLU A 361 -8.57 34.04 -17.27
N LEU A 362 -8.28 32.98 -18.03
CA LEU A 362 -9.10 31.76 -18.02
C LEU A 362 -9.02 31.04 -16.65
N GLN A 363 -7.83 31.00 -16.04
CA GLN A 363 -7.67 30.42 -14.71
C GLN A 363 -8.42 31.23 -13.65
N ALA A 364 -8.35 32.56 -13.69
CA ALA A 364 -9.11 33.45 -12.81
C ALA A 364 -10.62 33.25 -12.99
N ALA A 365 -11.13 33.18 -14.22
CA ALA A 365 -12.54 32.90 -14.49
C ALA A 365 -12.99 31.52 -13.96
N LYS A 366 -12.13 30.49 -14.07
CA LYS A 366 -12.39 29.16 -13.48
C LYS A 366 -12.39 29.20 -11.96
N GLU A 367 -11.47 29.94 -11.35
CA GLU A 367 -11.41 30.15 -9.90
C GLU A 367 -12.65 30.91 -9.40
N GLU A 368 -13.06 31.97 -10.10
CA GLU A 368 -14.31 32.70 -9.84
C GLU A 368 -15.54 31.79 -9.94
N MET A 369 -15.65 30.98 -11.01
CA MET A 369 -16.71 29.98 -11.15
C MET A 369 -16.72 29.01 -9.96
N SER A 370 -15.56 28.44 -9.59
CA SER A 370 -15.46 27.54 -8.44
C SER A 370 -15.83 28.22 -7.11
N SER A 371 -15.51 29.51 -6.96
CA SER A 371 -15.84 30.28 -5.77
C SER A 371 -17.33 30.57 -5.66
N LEU A 372 -17.98 30.93 -6.77
CA LEU A 372 -19.42 31.12 -6.87
C LEU A 372 -20.17 29.81 -6.65
N GLU A 373 -19.64 28.69 -7.15
CA GLU A 373 -20.19 27.36 -6.89
C GLU A 373 -20.09 26.98 -5.41
N ARG A 374 -18.95 27.24 -4.75
CA ARG A 374 -18.82 27.05 -3.31
C ARG A 374 -19.80 27.92 -2.53
N GLN A 375 -20.00 29.16 -2.94
CA GLN A 375 -21.00 30.04 -2.33
C GLN A 375 -22.41 29.51 -2.56
N MET A 376 -22.73 28.99 -3.74
CA MET A 376 -24.02 28.34 -4.03
C MET A 376 -24.24 27.12 -3.15
N GLU A 377 -23.24 26.26 -2.98
CA GLU A 377 -23.32 25.08 -2.12
C GLU A 377 -23.41 25.45 -0.63
N GLN A 378 -22.68 26.47 -0.20
CA GLN A 378 -22.82 27.05 1.14
C GLN A 378 -24.22 27.64 1.35
N LYS A 379 -24.80 28.30 0.35
CA LYS A 379 -26.17 28.83 0.44
C LYS A 379 -27.21 27.72 0.42
N ARG A 380 -26.96 26.63 -0.31
CA ARG A 380 -27.80 25.42 -0.31
C ARG A 380 -27.76 24.70 1.03
N SER A 381 -26.56 24.47 1.58
CA SER A 381 -26.41 23.88 2.91
C SER A 381 -26.99 24.78 4.01
N GLN A 382 -26.78 26.11 3.94
CA GLN A 382 -27.46 27.06 4.84
C GLN A 382 -28.99 27.00 4.70
N ALA A 383 -29.52 26.89 3.47
CA ALA A 383 -30.95 26.70 3.27
C ALA A 383 -31.44 25.37 3.85
N HIS A 384 -30.63 24.31 3.74
CA HIS A 384 -30.93 22.98 4.28
C HIS A 384 -30.84 22.94 5.83
N GLU A 385 -29.92 23.69 6.44
CA GLU A 385 -29.81 23.86 7.89
C GLU A 385 -30.95 24.74 8.45
N LEU A 386 -31.39 25.74 7.69
CA LEU A 386 -32.60 26.53 8.00
C LEU A 386 -33.90 25.73 7.75
N GLU A 387 -33.86 24.67 6.95
CA GLU A 387 -34.94 23.71 6.66
C GLU A 387 -35.26 22.77 7.84
N GLY A 388 -34.77 23.05 9.06
CA GLY A 388 -35.23 22.42 10.29
C GLY A 388 -36.74 22.65 10.60
N SER A 389 -37.43 23.48 9.82
CA SER A 389 -38.89 23.54 9.75
C SER A 389 -39.33 23.51 8.30
N ASP A 390 -40.09 22.48 7.91
CA ASP A 390 -40.69 22.30 6.58
C ASP A 390 -41.21 23.62 6.00
N VAL A 391 -40.46 24.21 5.05
CA VAL A 391 -40.98 25.30 4.24
C VAL A 391 -41.93 24.66 3.24
N LEU A 392 -43.22 24.65 3.61
CA LEU A 392 -44.31 24.23 2.75
C LEU A 392 -44.13 24.90 1.38
N THR A 393 -44.06 24.09 0.32
CA THR A 393 -44.08 24.61 -1.05
C THR A 393 -45.29 25.54 -1.24
N GLU A 394 -45.25 26.47 -2.19
CA GLU A 394 -46.30 27.48 -2.35
C GLU A 394 -47.72 26.86 -2.44
N ASP A 395 -47.80 25.66 -3.01
CA ASP A 395 -49.03 24.86 -3.10
C ASP A 395 -49.43 24.18 -1.77
N GLU A 396 -48.46 23.71 -1.00
CA GLU A 396 -48.69 23.16 0.34
C GLU A 396 -49.06 24.24 1.35
N LEU A 397 -48.50 25.45 1.25
CA LEU A 397 -48.89 26.59 2.06
C LEU A 397 -50.33 27.02 1.74
N LYS A 398 -50.72 27.04 0.45
CA LYS A 398 -52.12 27.29 0.04
C LYS A 398 -53.07 26.25 0.62
N ARG A 399 -52.69 24.96 0.62
CA ARG A 399 -53.46 23.87 1.24
C ARG A 399 -53.54 24.02 2.76
N TYR A 400 -52.44 24.39 3.41
CA TYR A 400 -52.40 24.60 4.85
C TYR A 400 -53.27 25.79 5.28
N VAL A 401 -53.21 26.90 4.55
CA VAL A 401 -54.04 28.10 4.80
C VAL A 401 -55.52 27.79 4.59
N SER A 402 -55.89 27.00 3.56
CA SER A 402 -57.29 26.59 3.36
C SER A 402 -57.79 25.68 4.49
N GLN A 403 -56.96 24.77 4.99
CA GLN A 403 -57.25 23.95 6.16
C GLN A 403 -57.38 24.79 7.45
N LEU A 404 -56.55 25.83 7.62
CA LEU A 404 -56.67 26.76 8.74
C LEU A 404 -57.99 27.55 8.70
N ARG A 405 -58.38 28.01 7.51
CA ARG A 405 -59.67 28.70 7.32
C ARG A 405 -60.85 27.78 7.62
N SER A 406 -60.81 26.52 7.17
CA SER A 406 -61.88 25.56 7.46
C SER A 406 -61.94 25.22 8.95
N LYS A 407 -60.80 25.01 9.62
CA LYS A 407 -60.73 24.81 11.08
C LYS A 407 -61.23 26.02 11.86
N SER A 408 -60.90 27.24 11.44
CA SER A 408 -61.39 28.48 12.06
C SER A 408 -62.91 28.63 11.93
N ALA A 409 -63.47 28.30 10.76
CA ALA A 409 -64.92 28.28 10.56
C ALA A 409 -65.61 27.23 11.45
N LEU A 410 -65.03 26.04 11.56
CA LEU A 410 -65.51 24.97 12.44
C LEU A 410 -65.49 25.40 13.92
N TYR A 411 -64.41 26.03 14.36
CA TYR A 411 -64.30 26.58 15.71
C TYR A 411 -65.38 27.63 15.99
N LYS A 412 -65.60 28.58 15.06
CA LYS A 412 -66.66 29.60 15.20
C LYS A 412 -68.05 28.96 15.32
N LYS A 413 -68.34 27.95 14.50
CA LYS A 413 -69.61 27.21 14.57
C LYS A 413 -69.78 26.51 15.92
N LYS A 414 -68.77 25.79 16.39
CA LYS A 414 -68.79 25.11 17.70
C LYS A 414 -68.94 26.09 18.86
N ARG A 415 -68.34 27.28 18.76
CA ARG A 415 -68.50 28.34 19.76
C ARG A 415 -69.92 28.89 19.82
N VAL A 416 -70.60 29.03 18.68
CA VAL A 416 -72.02 29.43 18.63
C VAL A 416 -72.90 28.33 19.22
N GLU A 417 -72.71 27.06 18.83
CA GLU A 417 -73.44 25.91 19.39
C GLU A 417 -73.29 25.84 20.93
N MET A 418 -72.08 26.07 21.47
CA MET A 418 -71.85 26.14 22.92
C MET A 418 -72.60 27.32 23.58
N GLY A 419 -72.71 28.45 22.90
CA GLY A 419 -73.47 29.61 23.37
C GLY A 419 -74.98 29.34 23.40
N GLU A 420 -75.50 28.64 22.40
CA GLU A 420 -76.91 28.21 22.35
C GLU A 420 -77.24 27.25 23.50
N ILE A 421 -76.40 26.24 23.74
CA ILE A 421 -76.58 25.31 24.87
C ILE A 421 -76.55 26.05 26.21
N ALA A 422 -75.63 27.02 26.39
CA ALA A 422 -75.57 27.82 27.61
C ALA A 422 -76.83 28.67 27.81
N ALA A 423 -77.38 29.24 26.73
CA ALA A 423 -78.64 29.97 26.78
C ALA A 423 -79.83 29.06 27.12
N GLU A 424 -79.89 27.87 26.54
CA GLU A 424 -80.90 26.85 26.88
C GLU A 424 -80.81 26.43 28.36
N CYS A 425 -79.61 26.21 28.88
CA CYS A 425 -79.42 25.95 30.32
C CYS A 425 -79.93 27.11 31.19
N GLY A 426 -79.69 28.36 30.78
CA GLY A 426 -80.21 29.53 31.50
C GLY A 426 -81.74 29.64 31.46
N ILE A 427 -82.36 29.31 30.31
CA ILE A 427 -83.83 29.23 30.19
C ILE A 427 -84.36 28.13 31.11
N LEU A 428 -83.73 26.94 31.10
CA LEU A 428 -84.12 25.81 31.95
C LEU A 428 -84.05 26.16 33.44
N GLN A 429 -82.97 26.80 33.90
CA GLN A 429 -82.85 27.28 35.28
C GLN A 429 -83.98 28.25 35.65
N ARG A 430 -84.33 29.19 34.77
CA ARG A 430 -85.44 30.10 35.01
C ARG A 430 -86.79 29.39 35.02
N THR A 431 -86.99 28.37 34.18
CA THR A 431 -88.20 27.55 34.22
C THR A 431 -88.30 26.73 35.49
N GLU A 432 -87.20 26.20 36.00
CA GLU A 432 -87.13 25.51 37.30
C GLU A 432 -87.54 26.46 38.44
N GLU A 433 -87.00 27.68 38.46
CA GLU A 433 -87.33 28.68 39.47
C GLU A 433 -88.83 29.06 39.45
N LEU A 434 -89.41 29.26 38.26
CA LEU A 434 -90.84 29.51 38.10
C LEU A 434 -91.70 28.33 38.56
N LEU A 435 -91.28 27.09 38.30
CA LEU A 435 -91.98 25.90 38.78
C LEU A 435 -91.91 25.81 40.31
N ARG A 436 -90.77 26.16 40.91
CA ARG A 436 -90.60 26.19 42.37
C ARG A 436 -91.52 27.22 43.03
N GLN A 437 -91.60 28.43 42.46
CA GLN A 437 -92.54 29.46 42.91
C GLN A 437 -94.01 29.01 42.78
N ARG A 438 -94.36 28.32 41.69
CA ARG A 438 -95.70 27.73 41.53
C ARG A 438 -95.96 26.63 42.56
N HIS A 439 -94.97 25.79 42.86
CA HIS A 439 -95.08 24.76 43.89
C HIS A 439 -95.35 25.37 45.27
N GLU A 440 -94.61 26.42 45.64
CA GLU A 440 -94.85 27.18 46.87
C GLU A 440 -96.26 27.81 46.88
N ALA A 441 -96.72 28.38 45.77
CA ALA A 441 -98.07 28.93 45.68
C ALA A 441 -99.16 27.85 45.80
N VAL A 442 -98.96 26.66 45.22
CA VAL A 442 -99.86 25.51 45.39
C VAL A 442 -99.83 25.01 46.84
N GLN A 443 -98.67 25.00 47.48
CA GLN A 443 -98.53 24.64 48.88
C GLN A 443 -99.29 25.63 49.79
N GLN A 444 -99.23 26.93 49.49
CA GLN A 444 -100.04 27.96 50.15
C GLN A 444 -101.54 27.80 49.87
N GLN A 445 -101.93 27.42 48.65
CA GLN A 445 -103.34 27.15 48.33
C GLN A 445 -103.85 25.88 49.03
N LEU A 446 -103.02 24.84 49.17
CA LEU A 446 -103.34 23.65 49.95
C LEU A 446 -103.54 24.00 51.42
N GLN A 447 -102.66 24.83 52.00
CA GLN A 447 -102.83 25.38 53.35
C GLN A 447 -104.15 26.16 53.49
N ALA A 448 -104.50 27.01 52.53
CA ALA A 448 -105.76 27.76 52.55
C ALA A 448 -107.01 26.87 52.35
N ILE A 449 -106.92 25.76 51.62
CA ILE A 449 -108.01 24.77 51.47
C ILE A 449 -108.16 23.94 52.74
N GLU A 450 -107.05 23.52 53.36
CA GLU A 450 -107.01 22.88 54.67
C GLU A 450 -107.73 23.76 55.72
N GLU A 451 -107.42 25.05 55.76
CA GLU A 451 -108.10 26.04 56.61
C GLU A 451 -109.60 26.16 56.32
N LYS A 452 -110.00 26.27 55.05
CA LYS A 452 -111.42 26.40 54.66
C LYS A 452 -112.26 25.16 54.95
N LYS A 453 -111.66 23.98 54.93
CA LYS A 453 -112.34 22.71 55.26
C LYS A 453 -112.35 22.43 56.77
N GLY A 454 -111.82 23.33 57.61
CA GLY A 454 -111.76 23.15 59.06
C GLY A 454 -110.81 22.04 59.49
N ILE A 455 -109.91 21.62 58.59
CA ILE A 455 -108.88 20.60 58.84
C ILE A 455 -107.55 21.27 58.52
N SER A 456 -107.17 22.25 59.34
CA SER A 456 -105.84 22.87 59.29
C SER A 456 -104.83 21.92 59.93
N GLY A 457 -103.80 21.52 59.16
CA GLY A 457 -102.64 20.82 59.72
C GLY A 457 -102.55 19.32 59.45
N TYR A 458 -103.27 18.72 58.50
CA TYR A 458 -103.05 17.29 58.18
C TYR A 458 -101.68 17.03 57.52
N SER A 459 -101.15 17.97 56.71
CA SER A 459 -99.80 17.86 56.13
C SER A 459 -98.69 18.27 57.10
N TYR A 460 -98.94 19.27 57.95
CA TYR A 460 -97.99 19.82 58.91
C TYR A 460 -97.85 18.95 60.19
N THR A 461 -98.93 18.31 60.67
CA THR A 461 -98.90 17.40 61.83
C THR A 461 -98.15 16.09 61.58
N GLN A 462 -97.91 15.72 60.32
CA GLN A 462 -97.08 14.56 59.98
C GLN A 462 -95.57 14.89 59.96
N GLU A 463 -95.18 16.14 59.67
CA GLU A 463 -93.77 16.59 59.70
C GLU A 463 -93.30 17.14 61.06
N GLU A 464 -94.24 17.56 61.92
CA GLU A 464 -93.93 18.28 63.16
C GLU A 464 -93.79 17.38 64.40
N LEU A 465 -94.27 16.13 64.33
CA LEU A 465 -94.04 15.08 65.33
C LEU A 465 -92.56 14.60 65.37
N GLU A 466 -91.76 14.89 64.35
CA GLU A 466 -90.33 14.52 64.28
C GLU A 466 -89.37 15.60 64.81
N ARG A 467 -89.80 16.87 64.96
CA ARG A 467 -88.87 17.99 65.22
C ARG A 467 -88.97 18.68 66.58
N VAL A 468 -89.99 18.43 67.40
CA VAL A 468 -90.27 19.22 68.62
C VAL A 468 -89.78 18.59 69.94
N SER A 469 -88.89 17.59 69.89
CA SER A 469 -88.23 16.98 71.06
C SER A 469 -87.12 17.83 71.73
N ALA A 470 -86.94 19.11 71.40
CA ALA A 470 -85.84 19.91 71.93
C ALA A 470 -86.26 21.33 72.34
N VAL A 471 -87.07 21.38 73.40
CA VAL A 471 -87.54 22.57 74.12
C VAL A 471 -86.36 23.43 74.59
N LYS A 472 -86.26 24.65 74.05
CA LYS A 472 -85.24 25.66 74.35
C LYS A 472 -85.92 27.01 74.57
N SER A 473 -86.26 27.33 75.81
CA SER A 473 -86.69 28.69 76.17
C SER A 473 -85.96 29.19 77.43
N GLU A 474 -85.63 28.30 78.36
CA GLU A 474 -84.88 28.70 79.57
C GLU A 474 -83.35 28.76 79.36
N MET A 475 -82.83 28.27 78.22
CA MET A 475 -81.41 28.35 77.88
C MET A 475 -80.99 29.73 77.32
N ASP A 476 -81.93 30.61 76.94
CA ASP A 476 -81.60 31.84 76.22
C ASP A 476 -81.22 33.04 77.12
N GLU A 477 -81.61 33.05 78.40
CA GLU A 477 -81.22 34.13 79.32
C GLU A 477 -79.78 33.98 79.85
N VAL A 478 -79.36 32.77 80.21
CA VAL A 478 -77.96 32.49 80.59
C VAL A 478 -77.02 32.65 79.38
N LYS A 479 -77.52 32.43 78.15
CA LYS A 479 -76.77 32.70 76.92
C LYS A 479 -76.50 34.19 76.69
N GLY A 480 -77.39 35.09 77.09
CA GLY A 480 -77.21 36.55 76.91
C GLY A 480 -75.99 37.09 77.66
N GLN A 481 -75.84 36.74 78.94
CA GLN A 481 -74.69 37.19 79.73
C GLN A 481 -73.38 36.48 79.34
N THR A 482 -73.47 35.26 78.80
CA THR A 482 -72.31 34.56 78.24
C THR A 482 -71.90 35.16 76.88
N LEU A 483 -72.86 35.66 76.08
CA LEU A 483 -72.66 36.28 74.77
C LEU A 483 -71.91 37.62 74.82
N ASP A 484 -72.11 38.43 75.87
CA ASP A 484 -71.40 39.70 76.02
C ASP A 484 -69.94 39.50 76.42
N ASN A 485 -69.66 38.58 77.35
CA ASN A 485 -68.29 38.19 77.71
C ASN A 485 -67.58 37.47 76.53
N MET A 486 -68.31 36.64 75.78
CA MET A 486 -67.81 36.07 74.53
C MET A 486 -67.59 37.15 73.48
N SER A 487 -68.40 38.21 73.40
CA SER A 487 -68.22 39.30 72.46
C SER A 487 -66.98 40.15 72.75
N GLU A 488 -66.66 40.42 74.02
CA GLU A 488 -65.38 41.05 74.38
C GLU A 488 -64.18 40.14 74.10
N MET A 489 -64.29 38.84 74.40
CA MET A 489 -63.24 37.88 74.08
C MET A 489 -63.05 37.73 72.57
N VAL A 490 -64.13 37.76 71.79
CA VAL A 490 -64.11 37.75 70.31
C VAL A 490 -63.51 39.05 69.77
N LYS A 491 -63.78 40.22 70.38
CA LYS A 491 -63.11 41.47 70.01
C LYS A 491 -61.60 41.42 70.27
N LYS A 492 -61.17 40.92 71.43
CA LYS A 492 -59.74 40.74 71.77
C LYS A 492 -59.06 39.69 70.88
N LEU A 493 -59.73 38.56 70.62
CA LEU A 493 -59.26 37.54 69.67
C LEU A 493 -59.17 38.09 68.25
N ASN A 494 -60.17 38.83 67.79
CA ASN A 494 -60.13 39.45 66.47
C ASN A 494 -59.02 40.50 66.34
N ALA A 495 -58.76 41.28 67.40
CA ALA A 495 -57.63 42.20 67.44
C ALA A 495 -56.29 41.46 67.38
N MET A 496 -56.09 40.40 68.18
CA MET A 496 -54.88 39.57 68.12
C MET A 496 -54.75 38.83 66.78
N VAL A 497 -55.84 38.34 66.20
CA VAL A 497 -55.86 37.72 64.87
C VAL A 497 -55.50 38.74 63.79
N ALA A 498 -55.97 39.97 63.90
CA ALA A 498 -55.62 41.05 62.98
C ALA A 498 -54.13 41.43 63.08
N GLU A 499 -53.61 41.54 64.30
CA GLU A 499 -52.18 41.82 64.55
C GLU A 499 -51.28 40.68 64.05
N LYS A 500 -51.65 39.41 64.33
CA LYS A 500 -50.93 38.24 63.81
C LYS A 500 -51.03 38.15 62.28
N LYS A 501 -52.18 38.44 61.67
CA LYS A 501 -52.33 38.55 60.21
C LYS A 501 -51.44 39.64 59.63
N ALA A 502 -51.36 40.81 60.28
CA ALA A 502 -50.48 41.90 59.85
C ALA A 502 -48.99 41.51 59.93
N SER A 503 -48.58 40.79 60.98
CA SER A 503 -47.21 40.29 61.12
C SER A 503 -46.86 39.14 60.17
N LEU A 504 -47.82 38.27 59.83
CA LEU A 504 -47.64 37.14 58.91
C LEU A 504 -47.69 37.54 57.44
N ALA A 505 -48.40 38.62 57.09
CA ALA A 505 -48.52 39.10 55.72
C ALA A 505 -47.17 39.33 55.00
N PRO A 506 -46.15 40.01 55.59
CA PRO A 506 -44.85 40.17 54.95
C PRO A 506 -44.12 38.83 54.79
N VAL A 507 -44.14 37.97 55.80
CA VAL A 507 -43.48 36.65 55.76
C VAL A 507 -44.12 35.76 54.69
N ILE A 508 -45.45 35.77 54.56
CA ILE A 508 -46.16 35.04 53.49
C ILE A 508 -45.80 35.61 52.11
N LYS A 509 -45.60 36.93 51.99
CA LYS A 509 -45.18 37.57 50.75
C LYS A 509 -43.77 37.15 50.35
N GLU A 510 -42.82 37.15 51.28
CA GLU A 510 -41.45 36.66 51.07
C GLU A 510 -41.44 35.16 50.72
N LEU A 511 -42.25 34.36 51.41
CA LEU A 511 -42.35 32.92 51.17
C LEU A 511 -42.99 32.59 49.81
N ARG A 512 -43.95 33.41 49.35
CA ARG A 512 -44.46 33.32 47.97
C ARG A 512 -43.39 33.67 46.95
N GLN A 513 -42.61 34.73 47.18
CA GLN A 513 -41.53 35.11 46.28
C GLN A 513 -40.44 34.02 46.22
N LEU A 514 -40.05 33.44 47.36
CA LEU A 514 -39.10 32.33 47.42
C LEU A 514 -39.63 31.08 46.71
N ARG A 515 -40.91 30.73 46.86
CA ARG A 515 -41.53 29.61 46.12
C ARG A 515 -41.53 29.85 44.62
N GLN A 516 -41.81 31.07 44.20
CA GLN A 516 -41.77 31.45 42.80
C GLN A 516 -40.35 31.36 42.24
N ASN A 517 -39.37 31.90 42.96
CA ASN A 517 -37.96 31.78 42.57
C ASN A 517 -37.50 30.31 42.51
N CYS A 518 -37.92 29.46 43.46
CA CYS A 518 -37.62 28.03 43.41
C CYS A 518 -38.26 27.34 42.21
N GLN A 519 -39.50 27.71 41.83
CA GLN A 519 -40.14 27.18 40.63
C GLN A 519 -39.41 27.60 39.36
N GLU A 520 -39.04 28.87 39.25
CA GLU A 520 -38.27 29.40 38.12
C GLU A 520 -36.91 28.70 38.01
N LEU A 521 -36.19 28.53 39.13
CA LEU A 521 -34.89 27.85 39.15
C LEU A 521 -35.02 26.35 38.78
N THR A 522 -36.11 25.70 39.19
CA THR A 522 -36.37 24.29 38.85
C THR A 522 -36.64 24.16 37.35
N GLN A 523 -37.45 25.06 36.79
CA GLN A 523 -37.70 25.10 35.34
C GLN A 523 -36.40 25.32 34.56
N GLU A 524 -35.56 26.26 34.97
CA GLU A 524 -34.27 26.51 34.31
C GLU A 524 -33.32 25.30 34.39
N CYS A 525 -33.28 24.61 35.53
CA CYS A 525 -32.54 23.36 35.68
C CYS A 525 -33.06 22.24 34.78
N ASP A 526 -34.39 22.06 34.71
CA ASP A 526 -35.02 21.04 33.86
C ASP A 526 -34.78 21.34 32.37
N GLU A 527 -34.89 22.60 31.95
CA GLU A 527 -34.58 23.02 30.59
C GLU A 527 -33.11 22.77 30.23
N LYS A 528 -32.17 23.16 31.09
CA LYS A 528 -30.73 22.90 30.88
C LYS A 528 -30.42 21.41 30.88
N LYS A 529 -31.09 20.62 31.70
CA LYS A 529 -30.95 19.17 31.71
C LYS A 529 -31.44 18.55 30.40
N ILE A 530 -32.60 18.96 29.90
CA ILE A 530 -33.13 18.51 28.60
C ILE A 530 -32.16 18.87 27.46
N GLN A 531 -31.61 20.08 27.47
CA GLN A 531 -30.60 20.50 26.49
C GLN A 531 -29.32 19.65 26.59
N TYR A 532 -28.82 19.40 27.80
CA TYR A 532 -27.65 18.56 28.01
C TYR A 532 -27.89 17.12 27.54
N ASP A 533 -29.03 16.52 27.91
CA ASP A 533 -29.38 15.15 27.53
C ASP A 533 -29.53 15.03 26.01
N SER A 534 -30.12 16.03 25.36
CA SER A 534 -30.24 16.10 23.89
C SER A 534 -28.88 16.22 23.22
N CYS A 535 -28.00 17.12 23.68
CA CYS A 535 -26.64 17.25 23.15
C CYS A 535 -25.81 15.98 23.37
N THR A 536 -25.93 15.35 24.53
CA THR A 536 -25.21 14.11 24.86
C THR A 536 -25.65 12.98 23.96
N ALA A 537 -26.95 12.77 23.77
CA ALA A 537 -27.47 11.77 22.84
C ALA A 537 -27.04 12.02 21.39
N GLY A 538 -27.00 13.29 20.96
CA GLY A 538 -26.49 13.67 19.64
C GLY A 538 -25.01 13.32 19.46
N LEU A 539 -24.19 13.64 20.47
CA LEU A 539 -22.75 13.31 20.46
C LEU A 539 -22.50 11.80 20.53
N GLU A 540 -23.28 11.04 21.30
CA GLU A 540 -23.18 9.58 21.35
C GLU A 540 -23.57 8.92 20.02
N THR A 541 -24.60 9.46 19.35
CA THR A 541 -25.02 8.99 18.03
C THR A 541 -23.92 9.25 17.00
N ASN A 542 -23.35 10.46 16.99
CA ASN A 542 -22.24 10.81 16.09
C ASN A 542 -21.00 9.96 16.38
N ARG A 543 -20.68 9.75 17.67
CA ARG A 543 -19.56 8.88 18.06
C ARG A 543 -19.77 7.45 17.57
N SER A 544 -20.96 6.88 17.76
CA SER A 544 -21.24 5.50 17.34
C SER A 544 -21.25 5.35 15.82
N ALA A 545 -21.74 6.35 15.07
CA ALA A 545 -21.64 6.39 13.61
C ALA A 545 -20.17 6.44 13.13
N LEU A 546 -19.35 7.31 13.72
CA LEU A 546 -17.91 7.40 13.42
C LEU A 546 -17.16 6.10 13.79
N GLU A 547 -17.48 5.48 14.92
CA GLU A 547 -16.89 4.19 15.31
C GLU A 547 -17.23 3.08 14.30
N GLN A 548 -18.47 3.05 13.78
CA GLN A 548 -18.86 2.11 12.72
C GLN A 548 -18.15 2.40 11.40
N GLU A 549 -18.01 3.67 11.01
CA GLU A 549 -17.30 4.06 9.79
C GLU A 549 -15.82 3.70 9.87
N VAL A 550 -15.16 4.00 10.99
CA VAL A 550 -13.76 3.60 11.24
C VAL A 550 -13.61 2.09 11.17
N LYS A 551 -14.55 1.34 11.77
CA LYS A 551 -14.52 -0.12 11.71
C LYS A 551 -14.67 -0.63 10.27
N GLY A 552 -15.59 -0.06 9.49
CA GLY A 552 -15.75 -0.38 8.06
C GLY A 552 -14.48 -0.10 7.26
N LEU A 553 -13.86 1.07 7.44
CA LEU A 553 -12.61 1.43 6.77
C LEU A 553 -11.44 0.51 7.14
N LEU A 554 -11.37 0.06 8.40
CA LEU A 554 -10.35 -0.92 8.83
C LEU A 554 -10.57 -2.29 8.17
N GLU A 555 -11.83 -2.73 8.04
CA GLU A 555 -12.19 -3.97 7.35
C GLU A 555 -11.87 -3.88 5.85
N GLU A 556 -12.17 -2.76 5.20
CA GLU A 556 -11.81 -2.50 3.80
C GLU A 556 -10.29 -2.49 3.60
N CYS A 557 -9.53 -1.83 4.49
CA CYS A 557 -8.07 -1.82 4.44
C CYS A 557 -7.49 -3.24 4.57
N ALA A 558 -8.01 -4.05 5.51
CA ALA A 558 -7.58 -5.44 5.67
C ALA A 558 -7.89 -6.29 4.43
N GLN A 559 -9.06 -6.08 3.81
CA GLN A 559 -9.44 -6.76 2.57
C GLN A 559 -8.53 -6.37 1.40
N GLU A 560 -8.23 -5.07 1.24
CA GLU A 560 -7.34 -4.58 0.19
C GLU A 560 -5.89 -5.03 0.38
N GLU A 561 -5.39 -5.10 1.62
CA GLU A 561 -4.09 -5.69 1.90
C GLU A 561 -4.02 -7.18 1.53
N SER A 562 -5.10 -7.93 1.81
CA SER A 562 -5.23 -9.33 1.42
C SER A 562 -5.24 -9.49 -0.11
N ASN A 563 -6.05 -8.67 -0.80
CA ASN A 563 -6.12 -8.62 -2.26
C ASN A 563 -4.75 -8.29 -2.87
N TYR A 564 -4.05 -7.28 -2.34
CA TYR A 564 -2.71 -6.89 -2.76
C TYR A 564 -1.71 -8.04 -2.62
N ARG A 565 -1.70 -8.72 -1.47
CA ARG A 565 -0.82 -9.89 -1.24
C ARG A 565 -1.14 -11.03 -2.20
N TYR A 566 -2.43 -11.32 -2.42
CA TYR A 566 -2.88 -12.33 -3.36
C TYR A 566 -2.42 -12.02 -4.79
N ILE A 567 -2.66 -10.80 -5.27
CA ILE A 567 -2.26 -10.35 -6.61
C ILE A 567 -0.74 -10.41 -6.78
N ASN A 568 0.03 -10.00 -5.77
CA ASN A 568 1.49 -10.10 -5.83
C ASN A 568 1.99 -11.54 -5.89
N CYS A 569 1.40 -12.47 -5.14
CA CYS A 569 1.68 -13.89 -5.25
C CYS A 569 1.33 -14.42 -6.65
N MET A 570 0.19 -14.01 -7.20
CA MET A 570 -0.23 -14.40 -8.55
C MET A 570 0.72 -13.85 -9.62
N LYS A 571 1.11 -12.57 -9.50
CA LYS A 571 2.10 -11.92 -10.37
C LYS A 571 3.43 -12.66 -10.34
N ARG A 572 3.95 -13.00 -9.16
CA ARG A 572 5.21 -13.74 -9.03
C ARG A 572 5.14 -15.14 -9.65
N ASN A 573 4.00 -15.83 -9.51
CA ASN A 573 3.76 -17.09 -10.22
C ASN A 573 3.76 -16.91 -11.73
N LEU A 574 3.09 -15.87 -12.25
CA LEU A 574 3.09 -15.56 -13.68
C LEU A 574 4.48 -15.17 -14.20
N GLU A 575 5.27 -14.43 -13.43
CA GLU A 575 6.66 -14.10 -13.78
C GLU A 575 7.53 -15.35 -13.87
N ILE A 576 7.38 -16.30 -12.94
CA ILE A 576 8.08 -17.59 -12.99
C ILE A 576 7.63 -18.39 -14.23
N GLN A 577 6.32 -18.42 -14.54
CA GLN A 577 5.82 -19.09 -15.73
C GLN A 577 6.33 -18.44 -17.03
N LEU A 578 6.36 -17.11 -17.10
CA LEU A 578 6.90 -16.36 -18.22
C LEU A 578 8.40 -16.63 -18.41
N GLN A 579 9.15 -16.67 -17.30
CA GLN A 579 10.58 -16.97 -17.32
C GLN A 579 10.82 -18.40 -17.83
N ARG A 580 10.05 -19.38 -17.34
CA ARG A 580 10.08 -20.77 -17.86
C ARG A 580 9.77 -20.83 -19.35
N ALA A 581 8.74 -20.11 -19.82
CA ALA A 581 8.39 -20.06 -21.24
C ALA A 581 9.51 -19.41 -22.09
N LYS A 582 10.15 -18.35 -21.59
CA LYS A 582 11.29 -17.71 -22.27
C LYS A 582 12.51 -18.63 -22.33
N GLU A 583 12.81 -19.33 -21.25
CA GLU A 583 13.89 -20.31 -21.19
C GLU A 583 13.62 -21.49 -22.13
N GLU A 584 12.39 -21.97 -22.21
CA GLU A 584 11.98 -23.01 -23.15
C GLU A 584 12.06 -22.54 -24.61
N MET A 585 11.63 -21.31 -24.90
CA MET A 585 11.76 -20.73 -26.25
C MET A 585 13.23 -20.58 -26.66
N LYS A 586 14.10 -20.14 -25.74
CA LYS A 586 15.55 -20.09 -25.96
C LYS A 586 16.15 -21.47 -26.19
N ALA A 587 15.79 -22.46 -25.36
CA ALA A 587 16.26 -23.83 -25.48
C ALA A 587 15.80 -24.48 -26.80
N CYS A 588 14.57 -24.22 -27.25
CA CYS A 588 14.05 -24.73 -28.53
C CYS A 588 14.73 -24.11 -29.76
N VAL A 589 15.03 -22.80 -29.72
CA VAL A 589 15.64 -22.06 -30.84
C VAL A 589 17.17 -22.20 -30.87
N SER A 590 17.78 -22.71 -29.79
CA SER A 590 19.24 -22.86 -29.69
C SER A 590 19.80 -23.80 -30.78
N PRO A 591 20.88 -23.39 -31.48
CA PRO A 591 21.56 -24.22 -32.46
C PRO A 591 22.29 -25.41 -31.80
N ASP A 592 22.52 -25.40 -30.48
CA ASP A 592 23.18 -26.48 -29.75
C ASP A 592 22.22 -27.68 -29.48
N PRO A 593 22.54 -28.89 -29.97
CA PRO A 593 21.74 -30.10 -29.72
C PRO A 593 21.61 -30.46 -28.23
N GLN A 594 22.56 -30.09 -27.38
CA GLN A 594 22.52 -30.41 -25.95
C GLN A 594 21.54 -29.53 -25.17
N GLU A 595 21.38 -28.27 -25.58
CA GLU A 595 20.41 -27.33 -24.98
C GLU A 595 18.99 -27.63 -25.45
N ARG A 596 18.81 -27.99 -26.73
CA ARG A 596 17.52 -28.46 -27.25
C ARG A 596 17.00 -29.69 -26.51
N ARG A 597 17.91 -30.62 -26.16
CA ARG A 597 17.61 -31.79 -25.33
C ARG A 597 17.12 -31.47 -23.92
N ARG A 598 17.35 -30.26 -23.41
CA ARG A 598 16.84 -29.81 -22.09
C ARG A 598 15.44 -29.20 -22.19
N ALA A 599 14.95 -28.87 -23.38
CA ALA A 599 13.61 -28.33 -23.55
C ALA A 599 12.54 -29.35 -23.08
N LEU A 600 11.53 -28.87 -22.35
CA LEU A 600 10.47 -29.70 -21.79
C LEU A 600 9.75 -30.49 -22.89
N ARG A 601 9.47 -29.85 -24.04
CA ARG A 601 8.93 -30.54 -25.21
C ARG A 601 9.72 -31.79 -25.63
N GLU A 602 11.05 -31.71 -25.70
CA GLU A 602 11.88 -32.85 -26.10
C GLU A 602 11.97 -33.92 -25.01
N GLN A 603 11.94 -33.51 -23.74
CA GLN A 603 11.88 -34.44 -22.60
C GLN A 603 10.56 -35.22 -22.60
N TYR A 604 9.42 -34.54 -22.72
CA TYR A 604 8.11 -35.20 -22.79
C TYR A 604 7.99 -36.08 -24.03
N THR A 605 8.51 -35.66 -25.17
CA THR A 605 8.52 -36.49 -26.39
C THR A 605 9.35 -37.77 -26.18
N ARG A 606 10.49 -37.69 -25.47
CA ARG A 606 11.27 -38.87 -25.08
C ARG A 606 10.51 -39.78 -24.13
N ILE A 607 9.89 -39.23 -23.09
CA ILE A 607 9.09 -40.02 -22.14
C ILE A 607 7.93 -40.71 -22.86
N ILE A 608 7.25 -40.03 -23.79
CA ILE A 608 6.18 -40.63 -24.62
C ILE A 608 6.74 -41.80 -25.44
N LEU A 609 7.86 -41.61 -26.13
CA LEU A 609 8.49 -42.68 -26.92
C LEU A 609 8.93 -43.87 -26.05
N GLU A 610 9.47 -43.61 -24.86
CA GLU A 610 9.83 -44.66 -23.89
C GLU A 610 8.60 -45.44 -23.43
N GLN A 611 7.51 -44.75 -23.12
CA GLN A 611 6.23 -45.38 -22.73
C GLN A 611 5.59 -46.15 -23.89
N GLU A 612 5.64 -45.63 -25.12
CA GLU A 612 5.16 -46.35 -26.31
C GLU A 612 5.98 -47.61 -26.57
N ASN A 613 7.31 -47.54 -26.43
CA ASN A 613 8.20 -48.69 -26.57
C ASN A 613 7.97 -49.72 -25.47
N LEU A 614 7.75 -49.28 -24.23
CA LEU A 614 7.35 -50.16 -23.13
C LEU A 614 6.00 -50.84 -23.44
N GLY A 615 5.03 -50.08 -23.94
CA GLY A 615 3.74 -50.60 -24.37
C GLY A 615 3.83 -51.61 -25.52
N LYS A 616 4.76 -51.43 -26.46
CA LYS A 616 5.06 -52.42 -27.52
C LYS A 616 5.67 -53.69 -26.92
N LYS A 617 6.70 -53.56 -26.07
CA LYS A 617 7.33 -54.70 -25.37
C LYS A 617 6.36 -55.49 -24.51
N LEU A 618 5.45 -54.81 -23.80
CA LEU A 618 4.43 -55.47 -22.99
C LEU A 618 3.40 -56.21 -23.85
N ARG A 619 3.00 -55.64 -25.00
CA ARG A 619 2.14 -56.32 -25.97
C ARG A 619 2.81 -57.56 -26.59
N GLU A 620 4.09 -57.49 -26.91
CA GLU A 620 4.88 -58.65 -27.35
C GLU A 620 4.96 -59.72 -26.26
N LYS A 621 5.27 -59.35 -25.02
CA LYS A 621 5.25 -60.27 -23.88
C LYS A 621 3.87 -60.91 -23.68
N GLN A 622 2.80 -60.13 -23.78
CA GLN A 622 1.43 -60.64 -23.69
C GLN A 622 1.11 -61.61 -24.82
N LYS A 623 1.57 -61.33 -26.04
CA LYS A 623 1.41 -62.21 -27.21
C LYS A 623 2.15 -63.54 -26.99
N VAL A 624 3.42 -63.49 -26.56
CA VAL A 624 4.22 -64.69 -26.23
C VAL A 624 3.57 -65.49 -25.11
N VAL A 625 3.07 -64.85 -24.05
CA VAL A 625 2.34 -65.53 -22.97
C VAL A 625 1.07 -66.17 -23.50
N ARG A 626 0.29 -65.49 -24.34
CA ARG A 626 -0.94 -66.04 -24.93
C ARG A 626 -0.66 -67.25 -25.83
N GLU A 627 0.38 -67.18 -26.66
CA GLU A 627 0.81 -68.25 -27.55
C GLU A 627 1.37 -69.46 -26.76
N SER A 628 2.17 -69.21 -25.72
CA SER A 628 2.74 -70.25 -24.86
C SER A 628 1.78 -70.80 -23.79
N HIS A 629 0.70 -70.09 -23.45
CA HIS A 629 -0.25 -70.53 -22.43
C HIS A 629 -0.83 -71.92 -22.74
N GLY A 630 -1.16 -72.19 -24.00
CA GLY A 630 -1.68 -73.49 -24.42
C GLY A 630 -0.69 -74.64 -24.22
N SER A 631 0.57 -74.46 -24.64
CA SER A 631 1.63 -75.46 -24.45
C SER A 631 2.03 -75.61 -22.98
N ASN A 632 2.12 -74.50 -22.24
CA ASN A 632 2.49 -74.49 -20.83
C ASN A 632 1.41 -75.13 -19.97
N MET A 633 0.12 -74.92 -20.26
CA MET A 633 -0.97 -75.63 -19.56
C MET A 633 -0.95 -77.13 -19.84
N LYS A 634 -0.61 -77.56 -21.07
CA LYS A 634 -0.41 -78.98 -21.37
C LYS A 634 0.78 -79.56 -20.60
N GLN A 635 1.91 -78.85 -20.56
CA GLN A 635 3.08 -79.24 -19.75
C GLN A 635 2.75 -79.30 -18.25
N MET A 636 2.03 -78.30 -17.72
CA MET A 636 1.60 -78.26 -16.32
C MET A 636 0.72 -79.47 -16.00
N LYS A 637 -0.24 -79.83 -16.87
CA LYS A 637 -1.04 -81.05 -16.72
C LYS A 637 -0.16 -82.30 -16.75
N MET A 638 0.76 -82.43 -17.70
CA MET A 638 1.68 -83.57 -17.75
C MET A 638 2.54 -83.67 -16.48
N TRP A 639 3.00 -82.55 -15.92
CA TRP A 639 3.75 -82.53 -14.66
C TRP A 639 2.88 -82.89 -13.45
N GLN A 640 1.64 -82.41 -13.39
CA GLN A 640 0.68 -82.80 -12.36
C GLN A 640 0.33 -84.28 -12.45
N ASP A 641 0.09 -84.80 -13.66
CA ASP A 641 -0.16 -86.22 -13.90
C ASP A 641 1.07 -87.05 -13.49
N PHE A 642 2.29 -86.59 -13.81
CA PHE A 642 3.52 -87.23 -13.39
C PHE A 642 3.71 -87.20 -11.87
N GLU A 643 3.43 -86.06 -11.23
CA GLU A 643 3.48 -85.91 -9.77
C GLU A 643 2.50 -86.89 -9.11
N GLN A 644 1.25 -86.93 -9.55
CA GLN A 644 0.27 -87.91 -9.08
C GLN A 644 0.75 -89.36 -9.28
N LEU A 645 1.38 -89.66 -10.41
CA LEU A 645 1.91 -90.99 -10.69
C LEU A 645 3.07 -91.33 -9.74
N MET A 646 3.93 -90.36 -9.44
CA MET A 646 5.02 -90.51 -8.47
C MET A 646 4.52 -90.61 -7.03
N GLU A 647 3.46 -89.89 -6.67
CA GLU A 647 2.78 -90.03 -5.39
C GLU A 647 2.11 -91.39 -5.26
N CYS A 648 1.38 -91.86 -6.28
CA CYS A 648 0.85 -93.21 -6.31
C CYS A 648 1.97 -94.26 -6.21
N LYS A 649 3.10 -94.05 -6.89
CA LYS A 649 4.26 -94.95 -6.79
C LYS A 649 4.87 -94.93 -5.38
N ARG A 650 4.99 -93.75 -4.77
CA ARG A 650 5.45 -93.58 -3.39
C ARG A 650 4.50 -94.28 -2.41
N ASP A 651 3.20 -94.10 -2.57
CA ASP A 651 2.18 -94.71 -1.71
C ASP A 651 2.13 -96.23 -1.89
N CYS A 652 2.29 -96.74 -3.11
CA CYS A 652 2.46 -98.16 -3.38
C CYS A 652 3.74 -98.69 -2.72
N PHE A 653 4.85 -97.96 -2.82
CA PHE A 653 6.12 -98.33 -2.17
C PHE A 653 6.00 -98.33 -0.64
N LEU A 654 5.36 -97.32 -0.04
CA LEU A 654 5.09 -97.25 1.38
C LEU A 654 4.13 -98.36 1.85
N LYS A 655 3.09 -98.68 1.07
CA LYS A 655 2.22 -99.84 1.35
C LYS A 655 3.00 -101.16 1.28
N GLN A 656 3.91 -101.30 0.33
CA GLN A 656 4.78 -102.47 0.23
C GLN A 656 5.77 -102.53 1.41
N GLN A 657 6.34 -101.40 1.83
CA GLN A 657 7.25 -101.29 2.98
C GLN A 657 6.51 -101.55 4.32
N ASN A 658 5.28 -101.09 4.47
CA ASN A 658 4.43 -101.31 5.64
C ASN A 658 3.85 -102.75 5.69
N GLN A 659 3.61 -103.39 4.55
CA GLN A 659 3.30 -104.83 4.50
C GLN A 659 4.52 -105.70 4.84
N VAL A 660 5.74 -105.23 4.54
CA VAL A 660 6.99 -105.89 4.95
C VAL A 660 7.33 -105.59 6.43
N ALA A 661 6.85 -104.47 6.99
CA ALA A 661 7.04 -104.09 8.40
C ALA A 661 6.15 -104.84 9.42
N ILE A 662 5.20 -105.69 8.97
CA ILE A 662 4.49 -106.66 9.84
C ILE A 662 5.24 -108.02 9.88
N GLY A 663 6.47 -108.09 9.37
CA GLY A 663 7.27 -109.31 9.36
C GLY A 663 8.76 -109.08 9.57
N GLN A 664 9.15 -108.47 10.71
CA GLN A 664 10.53 -108.53 11.20
C GLN A 664 10.58 -108.85 12.69
N ILE A 665 11.02 -110.07 13.03
CA ILE A 665 12.03 -110.40 14.07
C ILE A 665 12.68 -111.71 13.57
N ILE A 666 13.89 -111.78 12.99
CA ILE A 666 15.27 -111.46 13.43
C ILE A 666 15.81 -112.37 14.55
N GLN A 667 16.51 -113.43 14.09
CA GLN A 667 17.80 -114.02 14.54
C GLN A 667 18.05 -114.57 15.97
N GLU A 668 18.77 -115.72 15.94
CA GLU A 668 19.75 -116.26 16.91
C GLU A 668 19.27 -116.83 18.27
N GLY A 669 19.43 -118.15 18.41
CA GLY A 669 19.73 -118.78 19.70
C GLY A 669 18.57 -119.04 20.67
N GLY A 670 17.70 -120.01 20.35
CA GLY A 670 17.01 -120.85 21.36
C GLY A 670 16.41 -120.14 22.58
N LYS A 671 15.41 -119.28 22.36
CA LYS A 671 14.20 -119.08 23.20
C LYS A 671 13.32 -118.05 22.51
N ASP A 672 12.34 -118.54 21.76
CA ASP A 672 11.24 -117.72 21.24
C ASP A 672 10.37 -117.22 22.39
N ARG A 673 10.33 -115.89 22.56
CA ARG A 673 9.16 -115.21 23.13
C ARG A 673 8.95 -113.89 22.41
N LEU A 674 8.19 -113.97 21.32
CA LEU A 674 7.36 -112.88 20.83
C LEU A 674 6.12 -112.82 21.72
N VAL A 675 5.93 -111.69 22.40
CA VAL A 675 4.59 -111.26 22.81
C VAL A 675 4.25 -110.09 21.90
N LEU A 676 3.06 -110.20 21.31
CA LEU A 676 2.40 -109.31 20.35
C LEU A 676 2.52 -107.81 20.69
#